data_AF-D3BDC9-F1
#
_entry.id   AF-D3BDC9-F1
#
_cell.length_a   1.000
_cell.length_b   1.000
_cell.length_c   1.000
_cell.angle_alpha   90.00
_cell.angle_beta   90.00
_cell.angle_gamma   90.00
#
_symmetry.space_group_name_H-M   'P 1'
#
loop_
_entity.id
_entity.type
_entity.pdbx_description
1 polymer ?
#
loop_
_entity_poly.entity_id
_entity_poly.type
_entity_poly.pdbx_seq_one_letter_code
_entity_poly.pdbx_strand_id
1 'polypeptide(L)'
;MDIKQSKHIQQKSTDLENKKTNLNSSPDVKVFEKSEKSLVTKPFNGKKLVATPIDRIASVPQWVFLKCKQTDVNGNPMVLNVQGKQAVSGTQCITWPYQSNAENEMFQLTMDGRIISQLGQNLVVGLGDQLDWGGFECVIDTYNNSLSQFWNANLVDSQDITAGFYLTNGNNQFGLGLDGGQISPVQPANSTKVIVAPGNNNLSYVWQMVPSLPLNFVIMQPAVAFPAYDQGDDLQTSYQDMCSACGVPDLRQEYSNLSVSLISYQSIINQMQVPGNVSNAADFYQVRNQLNKELTYCQSVINLFSNYEGFHNSLFIDKGFRLQSLCTLAGIEQQSELSLGICILNFFSGLVYTVLSAMSSETPFLGILANLINTAVSIGVAAESSENSISPDPFQLQISKLWETLSDNFVYLLGNVENMEATILQDWGMLQAVNKLILLPVDDPNSLNWQPTFDSQFISSSQNGYDISVLQMLLPSKYTIYTVLGFAGGAGGIPDSCYLQEELSDGSYNLYYIADRDDNSKFPSDDLMNKLWIDLSVSKDDFFKNNNGWSFAVATQPSYYDCVVSVTNSTQNPLSFTVDVGSGPGTIYNTTPYNSTMCNVYGFWPANTDFVLNVTDDTNNREVGYFVCKLRTKLDKGSYVEMDSYQLKKGYMLLGPNFNEGSWAGSYTASIQFTILLDPNV
;
A
#
# COMPACT_ATOMS: atom_id res chain seq x y z
N MET A 1 40.78 -27.15 -43.20
CA MET A 1 39.32 -27.22 -43.45
C MET A 1 38.69 -25.97 -42.85
N ASP A 2 39.14 -24.78 -43.28
CA ASP A 2 38.91 -23.53 -42.50
C ASP A 2 38.92 -22.24 -43.34
N ILE A 3 38.52 -22.32 -44.62
CA ILE A 3 38.50 -21.15 -45.53
C ILE A 3 37.12 -20.96 -46.20
N LYS A 4 36.18 -21.90 -46.01
CA LYS A 4 34.82 -21.80 -46.59
C LYS A 4 33.77 -21.16 -45.67
N GLN A 5 33.96 -21.13 -44.36
CA GLN A 5 33.00 -20.48 -43.44
C GLN A 5 33.16 -18.95 -43.37
N SER A 6 34.37 -18.41 -43.54
CA SER A 6 34.63 -16.96 -43.49
C SER A 6 33.96 -16.19 -44.65
N LYS A 7 33.89 -16.77 -45.86
CA LYS A 7 33.24 -16.13 -47.01
C LYS A 7 31.71 -16.11 -46.92
N HIS A 8 31.08 -17.01 -46.15
CA HIS A 8 29.63 -17.03 -46.01
C HIS A 8 29.12 -16.01 -44.98
N ILE A 9 29.99 -15.61 -44.03
CA ILE A 9 29.69 -14.59 -43.01
C ILE A 9 29.86 -13.18 -43.57
N GLN A 10 30.89 -12.93 -44.40
CA GLN A 10 31.06 -11.62 -45.06
C GLN A 10 29.92 -11.30 -46.04
N GLN A 11 29.41 -12.28 -46.78
CA GLN A 11 28.33 -12.04 -47.75
C GLN A 11 26.99 -11.69 -47.08
N LYS A 12 26.69 -12.30 -45.92
CA LYS A 12 25.48 -11.96 -45.13
C LYS A 12 25.58 -10.58 -44.44
N SER A 13 26.78 -10.11 -44.11
CA SER A 13 26.99 -8.78 -43.55
C SER A 13 26.73 -7.68 -44.59
N THR A 14 27.16 -7.89 -45.83
CA THR A 14 26.96 -6.93 -46.93
C THR A 14 25.49 -6.90 -47.40
N ASP A 15 24.78 -8.02 -47.34
CA ASP A 15 23.34 -8.08 -47.64
C ASP A 15 22.48 -7.41 -46.55
N LEU A 16 22.96 -7.36 -45.29
CA LEU A 16 22.28 -6.63 -44.21
C LEU A 16 22.52 -5.11 -44.28
N GLU A 17 23.71 -4.67 -44.69
CA GLU A 17 24.01 -3.24 -44.89
C GLU A 17 23.28 -2.66 -46.11
N ASN A 18 23.17 -3.40 -47.21
CA ASN A 18 22.43 -2.97 -48.40
C ASN A 18 20.90 -2.98 -48.22
N LYS A 19 20.37 -3.72 -47.23
CA LYS A 19 18.96 -3.66 -46.83
C LYS A 19 18.64 -2.45 -45.95
N LYS A 20 19.62 -1.90 -45.22
CA LYS A 20 19.45 -0.68 -44.41
C LYS A 20 19.44 0.60 -45.26
N THR A 21 20.10 0.62 -46.41
CA THR A 21 20.19 1.81 -47.28
C THR A 21 19.05 1.97 -48.28
N ASN A 22 18.25 0.93 -48.56
CA ASN A 22 17.15 0.98 -49.54
C ASN A 22 15.74 1.14 -48.93
N LEU A 23 15.62 1.39 -47.62
CA LEU A 23 14.35 1.67 -46.93
C LEU A 23 14.02 3.17 -46.82
N ASN A 24 14.87 4.07 -47.33
CA ASN A 24 14.71 5.53 -47.22
C ASN A 24 14.26 6.24 -48.52
N SER A 25 13.66 5.52 -49.47
CA SER A 25 13.13 6.17 -50.68
C SER A 25 11.89 5.48 -51.27
N SER A 26 10.73 5.70 -50.68
CA SER A 26 9.47 5.77 -51.44
C SER A 26 8.37 6.50 -50.64
N PRO A 27 7.62 7.42 -51.25
CA PRO A 27 6.54 8.14 -50.60
C PRO A 27 5.27 7.27 -50.55
N ASP A 28 4.39 7.58 -49.60
CA ASP A 28 3.04 6.99 -49.42
C ASP A 28 2.94 5.70 -48.58
N VAL A 29 3.31 5.79 -47.30
CA VAL A 29 2.55 5.16 -46.20
C VAL A 29 2.61 6.10 -44.99
N LYS A 30 1.50 6.78 -44.67
CA LYS A 30 1.36 7.56 -43.42
C LYS A 30 1.28 6.61 -42.23
N VAL A 31 2.44 6.18 -41.73
CA VAL A 31 2.58 5.70 -40.36
C VAL A 31 2.49 6.93 -39.46
N PHE A 32 1.59 6.88 -38.47
CA PHE A 32 1.52 7.86 -37.39
C PHE A 32 2.80 7.77 -36.53
N GLU A 33 3.90 8.33 -37.03
CA GLU A 33 4.93 8.88 -36.15
C GLU A 33 4.27 10.04 -35.42
N LYS A 34 3.82 9.76 -34.20
CA LYS A 34 3.41 10.77 -33.24
C LYS A 34 4.66 11.58 -32.94
N SER A 35 4.90 12.62 -33.73
CA SER A 35 5.93 13.60 -33.49
C SER A 35 5.83 13.99 -32.01
N GLU A 36 6.90 13.77 -31.26
CA GLU A 36 7.23 14.54 -30.07
C GLU A 36 7.38 16.01 -30.47
N LYS A 37 6.27 16.64 -30.86
CA LYS A 37 6.09 18.05 -30.62
C LYS A 37 6.00 18.15 -29.12
N SER A 38 7.17 18.35 -28.51
CA SER A 38 7.39 19.27 -27.41
C SER A 38 6.10 20.02 -27.10
N LEU A 39 5.31 19.46 -26.18
CA LEU A 39 4.32 20.22 -25.44
C LEU A 39 5.14 21.28 -24.71
N VAL A 40 5.31 22.44 -25.34
CA VAL A 40 5.79 23.64 -24.67
C VAL A 40 4.65 24.04 -23.74
N THR A 41 4.55 23.34 -22.61
CA THR A 41 3.73 23.72 -21.48
C THR A 41 4.32 25.01 -20.92
N LYS A 42 3.48 26.02 -20.70
CA LYS A 42 3.88 27.10 -19.79
C LYS A 42 4.13 26.43 -18.44
N PRO A 43 5.32 26.57 -17.82
CA PRO A 43 5.61 25.90 -16.56
C PRO A 43 4.70 26.45 -15.46
N PHE A 44 4.40 25.64 -14.43
CA PHE A 44 3.82 26.12 -13.18
C PHE A 44 4.69 27.28 -12.67
N ASN A 45 4.20 28.51 -12.85
CA ASN A 45 4.91 29.75 -12.57
C ASN A 45 6.35 29.86 -13.16
N GLY A 46 6.59 29.36 -14.37
CA GLY A 46 7.89 29.51 -15.05
C GLY A 46 9.05 28.65 -14.51
N LYS A 47 8.84 27.88 -13.43
CA LYS A 47 9.82 26.91 -12.92
C LYS A 47 9.67 25.57 -13.62
N LYS A 48 10.78 24.98 -14.05
CA LYS A 48 10.83 23.59 -14.51
C LYS A 48 10.62 22.71 -13.27
N LEU A 49 9.40 22.20 -13.10
CA LEU A 49 9.12 21.19 -12.08
C LEU A 49 9.93 19.94 -12.41
N VAL A 50 10.67 19.42 -11.43
CA VAL A 50 11.21 18.07 -11.51
C VAL A 50 10.07 17.18 -11.01
N ALA A 51 9.32 16.60 -11.95
CA ALA A 51 8.41 15.53 -11.61
C ALA A 51 9.26 14.43 -10.96
N THR A 52 9.06 14.24 -9.65
CA THR A 52 9.37 12.94 -9.08
C THR A 52 8.10 12.17 -9.33
N PRO A 53 8.14 11.15 -10.20
CA PRO A 53 6.98 10.31 -10.32
C PRO A 53 6.60 9.80 -8.92
N ILE A 54 5.30 9.60 -8.65
CA ILE A 54 4.86 8.93 -7.40
C ILE A 54 5.47 7.50 -7.34
N ASP A 55 6.04 7.05 -8.44
CA ASP A 55 6.69 5.78 -8.79
C ASP A 55 7.92 5.37 -7.93
N ARG A 56 8.18 5.98 -6.77
CA ARG A 56 9.16 5.40 -5.83
C ARG A 56 8.49 4.39 -4.91
N ILE A 57 8.36 3.19 -5.47
CA ILE A 57 8.22 1.86 -4.88
C ILE A 57 7.63 1.86 -3.47
N ALA A 58 6.34 1.57 -3.41
CA ALA A 58 5.79 0.89 -2.27
C ALA A 58 5.53 -0.54 -2.69
N SER A 59 6.14 -1.48 -1.98
CA SER A 59 5.86 -2.90 -2.17
C SER A 59 4.47 -3.30 -1.64
N VAL A 60 3.75 -2.36 -1.01
CA VAL A 60 2.39 -2.50 -0.47
C VAL A 60 1.54 -1.30 -0.90
N PRO A 61 0.21 -1.44 -0.97
CA PRO A 61 -0.70 -0.31 -1.21
C PRO A 61 -0.41 0.86 -0.25
N GLN A 62 -0.16 2.06 -0.79
CA GLN A 62 0.11 3.26 0.03
C GLN A 62 -1.20 3.96 0.40
N TRP A 63 -1.71 3.64 1.58
CA TRP A 63 -2.79 4.40 2.20
C TRP A 63 -2.27 5.74 2.71
N VAL A 64 -2.92 6.83 2.32
CA VAL A 64 -2.53 8.19 2.69
C VAL A 64 -3.73 9.08 2.94
N PHE A 65 -3.54 10.09 3.78
CA PHE A 65 -4.34 11.30 3.78
C PHE A 65 -3.60 12.39 3.00
N LEU A 66 -4.35 13.22 2.27
CA LEU A 66 -3.80 14.41 1.61
C LEU A 66 -4.10 15.64 2.48
N LYS A 67 -3.15 16.01 3.33
CA LYS A 67 -3.22 17.17 4.22
C LYS A 67 -2.88 18.45 3.46
N CYS A 68 -3.75 19.44 3.51
CA CYS A 68 -3.45 20.78 3.02
C CYS A 68 -2.44 21.44 3.97
N LYS A 69 -1.40 22.07 3.41
CA LYS A 69 -0.40 22.75 4.25
C LYS A 69 -0.93 24.06 4.84
N GLN A 70 -1.95 24.64 4.22
CA GLN A 70 -2.68 25.77 4.77
C GLN A 70 -3.66 25.28 5.85
N THR A 71 -3.53 25.81 7.06
CA THR A 71 -4.39 25.47 8.19
C THR A 71 -5.63 26.34 8.24
N ASP A 72 -6.65 25.88 8.96
CA ASP A 72 -7.83 26.69 9.28
C ASP A 72 -7.50 27.93 10.13
N VAL A 73 -8.53 28.70 10.49
CA VAL A 73 -8.41 29.91 11.31
C VAL A 73 -7.88 29.65 12.73
N ASN A 74 -7.97 28.41 13.23
CA ASN A 74 -7.53 27.99 14.55
C ASN A 74 -6.17 27.28 14.51
N GLY A 75 -5.58 27.09 13.33
CA GLY A 75 -4.34 26.34 13.15
C GLY A 75 -4.53 24.82 13.03
N ASN A 76 -5.77 24.34 12.89
CA ASN A 76 -6.03 22.91 12.74
C ASN A 76 -5.66 22.42 11.32
N PRO A 77 -5.14 21.19 11.21
CA PRO A 77 -4.88 20.56 9.92
C PRO A 77 -6.19 20.18 9.23
N MET A 78 -6.23 20.39 7.91
CA MET A 78 -7.35 20.03 7.05
C MET A 78 -6.89 19.03 5.99
N VAL A 79 -7.69 18.01 5.71
CA VAL A 79 -7.42 16.96 4.73
C VAL A 79 -8.41 17.01 3.57
N LEU A 80 -8.01 16.46 2.42
CA LEU A 80 -8.92 16.17 1.32
C LEU A 80 -10.01 15.21 1.79
N ASN A 81 -11.25 15.52 1.47
CA ASN A 81 -12.42 14.76 1.90
C ASN A 81 -13.45 14.69 0.75
N VAL A 82 -14.07 13.53 0.55
CA VAL A 82 -15.21 13.40 -0.38
C VAL A 82 -16.49 13.86 0.31
N GLN A 83 -17.14 14.88 -0.27
CA GLN A 83 -18.29 15.53 0.35
C GLN A 83 -19.39 14.53 0.71
N GLY A 84 -19.77 14.54 2.00
CA GLY A 84 -20.91 13.76 2.51
C GLY A 84 -20.72 12.25 2.45
N LYS A 85 -19.48 11.74 2.30
CA LYS A 85 -19.20 10.31 2.13
C LYS A 85 -19.97 9.68 0.95
N GLN A 86 -20.28 10.48 -0.07
CA GLN A 86 -21.06 10.00 -1.22
C GLN A 86 -20.15 9.27 -2.20
N ALA A 87 -20.35 7.95 -2.32
CA ALA A 87 -19.63 7.11 -3.28
C ALA A 87 -20.26 7.21 -4.68
N VAL A 88 -20.28 8.42 -5.27
CA VAL A 88 -20.88 8.68 -6.59
C VAL A 88 -19.91 9.50 -7.45
N SER A 89 -19.71 9.09 -8.70
CA SER A 89 -18.91 9.86 -9.67
C SER A 89 -19.47 11.27 -9.86
N GLY A 90 -18.57 12.25 -9.91
CA GLY A 90 -18.88 13.69 -9.94
C GLY A 90 -19.02 14.33 -8.56
N THR A 91 -18.93 13.57 -7.45
CA THR A 91 -19.01 14.17 -6.11
C THR A 91 -17.82 15.07 -5.84
N GLN A 92 -18.09 16.30 -5.40
CA GLN A 92 -17.09 17.31 -5.08
C GLN A 92 -16.16 16.89 -3.94
N CYS A 93 -14.86 17.12 -4.14
CA CYS A 93 -13.85 17.05 -3.10
C CYS A 93 -13.77 18.37 -2.32
N ILE A 94 -13.71 18.28 -1.01
CA ILE A 94 -13.65 19.41 -0.09
C ILE A 94 -12.48 19.24 0.88
N THR A 95 -12.26 20.24 1.73
CA THR A 95 -11.43 20.08 2.91
C THR A 95 -12.26 19.84 4.16
N TRP A 96 -11.75 19.00 5.05
CA TRP A 96 -12.36 18.69 6.34
C TRP A 96 -11.29 18.40 7.41
N PRO A 97 -11.54 18.63 8.71
CA PRO A 97 -10.61 18.22 9.76
C PRO A 97 -10.49 16.70 9.86
N TYR A 98 -9.35 16.16 10.30
CA TYR A 98 -9.14 14.73 10.52
C TYR A 98 -10.24 14.08 11.38
N GLN A 99 -10.80 12.97 10.89
CA GLN A 99 -11.76 12.15 11.63
C GLN A 99 -11.30 10.69 11.69
N SER A 100 -11.40 10.10 12.89
CA SER A 100 -11.13 8.67 13.06
C SER A 100 -12.14 7.83 12.29
N ASN A 101 -11.65 6.82 11.58
CA ASN A 101 -12.42 5.87 10.77
C ASN A 101 -13.27 6.52 9.67
N ALA A 102 -12.83 7.67 9.14
CA ALA A 102 -13.50 8.34 8.02
C ALA A 102 -12.98 7.85 6.66
N GLU A 103 -13.69 6.89 6.07
CA GLU A 103 -13.37 6.33 4.73
C GLU A 103 -13.33 7.40 3.61
N ASN A 104 -14.02 8.53 3.75
CA ASN A 104 -14.01 9.59 2.75
C ASN A 104 -12.78 10.51 2.80
N GLU A 105 -11.84 10.28 3.72
CA GLU A 105 -10.61 11.07 3.89
C GLU A 105 -9.35 10.32 3.50
N MET A 106 -9.47 9.00 3.34
CA MET A 106 -8.34 8.11 3.07
C MET A 106 -8.32 7.71 1.60
N PHE A 107 -7.12 7.75 1.04
CA PHE A 107 -6.86 7.48 -0.37
C PHE A 107 -5.72 6.49 -0.52
N GLN A 108 -5.65 5.86 -1.69
CA GLN A 108 -4.47 5.14 -2.13
C GLN A 108 -3.81 5.86 -3.29
N LEU A 109 -2.48 5.82 -3.30
CA LEU A 109 -1.69 6.28 -4.43
C LEU A 109 -1.32 5.09 -5.31
N THR A 110 -1.57 5.20 -6.60
CA THR A 110 -1.15 4.20 -7.58
C THR A 110 0.18 4.61 -8.22
N MET A 111 0.96 3.63 -8.68
CA MET A 111 2.23 3.91 -9.38
C MET A 111 2.05 4.68 -10.69
N ASP A 112 0.87 4.65 -11.32
CA ASP A 112 0.61 5.44 -12.52
C ASP A 112 0.13 6.87 -12.22
N GLY A 113 0.06 7.26 -10.94
CA GLY A 113 -0.25 8.63 -10.52
C GLY A 113 -1.73 8.91 -10.32
N ARG A 114 -2.59 7.90 -10.17
CA ARG A 114 -3.98 8.08 -9.73
C ARG A 114 -4.08 8.10 -8.20
N ILE A 115 -5.16 8.69 -7.73
CA ILE A 115 -5.48 8.80 -6.30
C ILE A 115 -6.85 8.14 -6.11
N ILE A 116 -6.86 6.91 -5.59
CA ILE A 116 -8.08 6.09 -5.42
C ILE A 116 -8.72 6.44 -4.08
N SER A 117 -10.05 6.63 -4.07
CA SER A 117 -10.84 6.87 -2.87
C SER A 117 -11.15 5.56 -2.14
N GLN A 118 -11.07 5.55 -0.81
CA GLN A 118 -11.47 4.40 -0.01
C GLN A 118 -12.99 4.13 0.01
N LEU A 119 -13.80 5.06 -0.52
CA LEU A 119 -15.25 4.83 -0.68
C LEU A 119 -15.60 3.70 -1.66
N GLY A 120 -14.60 3.11 -2.34
CA GLY A 120 -14.76 1.98 -3.24
C GLY A 120 -15.30 2.39 -4.61
N GLN A 121 -15.98 1.45 -5.29
CA GLN A 121 -16.65 1.67 -6.59
C GLN A 121 -15.77 2.24 -7.71
N ASN A 122 -14.47 1.94 -7.73
CA ASN A 122 -13.55 2.47 -8.74
C ASN A 122 -13.44 4.02 -8.70
N LEU A 123 -13.71 4.66 -7.56
CA LEU A 123 -13.70 6.11 -7.50
C LEU A 123 -12.28 6.65 -7.35
N VAL A 124 -11.89 7.57 -8.23
CA VAL A 124 -10.57 8.22 -8.26
C VAL A 124 -10.70 9.73 -8.30
N VAL A 125 -9.72 10.46 -7.76
CA VAL A 125 -9.69 11.92 -7.85
C VAL A 125 -9.48 12.36 -9.31
N GLY A 126 -10.37 13.21 -9.81
CA GLY A 126 -10.37 13.69 -11.20
C GLY A 126 -10.82 15.14 -11.35
N LEU A 127 -11.00 15.55 -12.62
CA LEU A 127 -11.53 16.87 -12.98
C LEU A 127 -13.06 16.79 -13.15
N GLY A 128 -13.77 17.68 -12.47
CA GLY A 128 -15.20 17.90 -12.66
C GLY A 128 -15.48 19.00 -13.67
N ASP A 129 -16.59 19.69 -13.47
CA ASP A 129 -17.03 20.77 -14.35
C ASP A 129 -16.02 21.93 -14.40
N GLN A 130 -15.94 22.56 -15.58
CA GLN A 130 -15.12 23.74 -15.77
C GLN A 130 -15.75 24.93 -15.04
N LEU A 131 -14.94 25.67 -14.30
CA LEU A 131 -15.32 26.89 -13.59
C LEU A 131 -15.24 28.11 -14.52
N ASP A 132 -16.12 29.10 -14.30
CA ASP A 132 -16.29 30.29 -15.16
C ASP A 132 -14.98 31.06 -15.44
N TRP A 133 -14.02 31.01 -14.53
CA TRP A 133 -12.76 31.73 -14.59
C TRP A 133 -11.59 30.90 -15.16
N GLY A 134 -11.83 29.66 -15.61
CA GLY A 134 -10.85 28.86 -16.35
C GLY A 134 -10.09 27.79 -15.54
N GLY A 135 -10.64 27.35 -14.40
CA GLY A 135 -10.22 26.15 -13.67
C GLY A 135 -11.28 25.04 -13.75
N PHE A 136 -11.16 24.03 -12.89
CA PHE A 136 -12.09 22.91 -12.79
C PHE A 136 -12.43 22.61 -11.33
N GLU A 137 -13.61 22.07 -11.07
CA GLU A 137 -13.89 21.40 -9.80
C GLU A 137 -12.99 20.17 -9.63
N CYS A 138 -12.56 19.90 -8.40
CA CYS A 138 -11.96 18.61 -8.07
C CYS A 138 -13.07 17.68 -7.56
N VAL A 139 -13.24 16.54 -8.21
CA VAL A 139 -14.27 15.55 -7.87
C VAL A 139 -13.65 14.19 -7.69
N ILE A 140 -14.37 13.27 -7.05
CA ILE A 140 -14.18 11.85 -7.31
C ILE A 140 -14.97 11.44 -8.55
N ASP A 141 -14.37 10.62 -9.39
CA ASP A 141 -14.93 10.16 -10.66
C ASP A 141 -14.71 8.65 -10.83
N THR A 142 -15.50 8.02 -11.68
CA THR A 142 -15.32 6.60 -12.00
C THR A 142 -14.02 6.43 -12.76
N TYR A 143 -13.18 5.50 -12.32
CA TYR A 143 -11.93 5.15 -12.97
C TYR A 143 -12.11 5.01 -14.48
N ASN A 144 -11.26 5.69 -15.24
CA ASN A 144 -11.13 5.54 -16.68
C ASN A 144 -9.71 5.94 -17.15
N ASN A 145 -9.43 5.85 -18.45
CA ASN A 145 -8.12 6.15 -19.03
C ASN A 145 -7.92 7.63 -19.41
N SER A 146 -8.72 8.55 -18.87
CA SER A 146 -8.58 9.99 -19.10
C SER A 146 -7.40 10.57 -18.33
N LEU A 147 -6.58 11.40 -18.99
CA LEU A 147 -5.52 12.18 -18.35
C LEU A 147 -6.01 13.07 -17.22
N SER A 148 -7.32 13.34 -17.14
CA SER A 148 -7.96 14.09 -16.06
C SER A 148 -7.87 13.41 -14.69
N GLN A 149 -7.55 12.11 -14.63
CA GLN A 149 -7.46 11.34 -13.39
C GLN A 149 -6.01 11.10 -12.94
N PHE A 150 -5.03 11.58 -13.71
CA PHE A 150 -3.61 11.40 -13.43
C PHE A 150 -3.04 12.63 -12.72
N TRP A 151 -2.18 12.38 -11.75
CA TRP A 151 -1.60 13.39 -10.87
C TRP A 151 -0.10 13.16 -10.73
N ASN A 152 0.66 14.24 -10.83
CA ASN A 152 2.08 14.25 -10.53
C ASN A 152 2.30 14.98 -9.20
N ALA A 153 3.03 14.36 -8.28
CA ALA A 153 3.48 15.00 -7.05
C ALA A 153 4.85 15.65 -7.27
N ASN A 154 4.90 16.97 -7.28
CA ASN A 154 6.13 17.73 -7.48
C ASN A 154 6.57 18.34 -6.16
N LEU A 155 7.74 17.98 -5.64
CA LEU A 155 8.28 18.57 -4.42
C LEU A 155 8.36 20.11 -4.54
N VAL A 156 7.93 20.80 -3.48
CA VAL A 156 8.04 22.26 -3.39
C VAL A 156 9.51 22.68 -3.36
N ASP A 157 10.34 21.92 -2.65
CA ASP A 157 11.79 22.04 -2.60
C ASP A 157 12.41 20.64 -2.78
N SER A 158 13.33 20.50 -3.75
CA SER A 158 13.99 19.22 -4.03
C SER A 158 14.99 18.81 -2.94
N GLN A 159 15.35 19.73 -2.04
CA GLN A 159 16.26 19.48 -0.92
C GLN A 159 15.52 19.32 0.41
N ASP A 160 14.22 19.61 0.47
CA ASP A 160 13.44 19.57 1.69
C ASP A 160 12.06 18.94 1.46
N ILE A 161 11.97 17.64 1.76
CA ILE A 161 10.72 16.88 1.69
C ILE A 161 9.64 17.43 2.63
N THR A 162 10.05 18.10 3.72
CA THR A 162 9.09 18.68 4.68
C THR A 162 8.33 19.85 4.08
N ALA A 163 8.85 20.47 3.01
CA ALA A 163 8.22 21.57 2.30
C ALA A 163 6.84 21.18 1.70
N GLY A 164 6.60 19.89 1.43
CA GLY A 164 5.38 19.37 0.81
C GLY A 164 5.50 19.28 -0.72
N PHE A 165 4.39 19.04 -1.40
CA PHE A 165 4.33 18.90 -2.85
C PHE A 165 3.16 19.66 -3.47
N TYR A 166 3.33 19.99 -4.75
CA TYR A 166 2.26 20.40 -5.64
C TYR A 166 1.71 19.16 -6.37
N LEU A 167 0.42 18.90 -6.23
CA LEU A 167 -0.27 17.90 -7.05
C LEU A 167 -0.72 18.58 -8.34
N THR A 168 -0.13 18.21 -9.47
CA THR A 168 -0.48 18.77 -10.78
C THR A 168 -1.16 17.72 -11.65
N ASN A 169 -2.28 18.08 -12.25
CA ASN A 169 -3.05 17.17 -13.09
C ASN A 169 -2.36 16.90 -14.44
N GLY A 170 -2.36 15.65 -14.88
CA GLY A 170 -1.67 15.20 -16.10
C GLY A 170 -2.20 15.85 -17.38
N ASN A 171 -3.50 16.18 -17.45
CA ASN A 171 -4.14 16.72 -18.64
C ASN A 171 -3.77 18.18 -18.92
N ASN A 172 -3.86 19.04 -17.90
CA ASN A 172 -3.75 20.50 -18.04
C ASN A 172 -2.56 21.10 -17.28
N GLN A 173 -1.85 20.29 -16.48
CA GLN A 173 -0.75 20.71 -15.61
C GLN A 173 -1.15 21.75 -14.55
N PHE A 174 -2.45 21.86 -14.27
CA PHE A 174 -2.99 22.73 -13.22
C PHE A 174 -2.81 22.07 -11.86
N GLY A 175 -2.62 22.89 -10.84
CA GLY A 175 -2.43 22.45 -9.46
C GLY A 175 -3.75 22.20 -8.75
N LEU A 176 -3.78 21.17 -7.91
CA LEU A 176 -4.81 20.97 -6.90
C LEU A 176 -4.68 22.06 -5.83
N GLY A 177 -5.75 22.81 -5.58
CA GLY A 177 -5.74 23.84 -4.55
C GLY A 177 -7.11 24.18 -4.00
N LEU A 178 -7.15 25.15 -3.09
CA LEU A 178 -8.41 25.60 -2.48
C LEU A 178 -9.07 26.69 -3.33
N ASP A 179 -10.39 26.71 -3.36
CA ASP A 179 -11.13 27.79 -4.01
C ASP A 179 -10.84 29.16 -3.35
N GLY A 180 -10.65 30.18 -4.17
CA GLY A 180 -10.09 31.49 -3.79
C GLY A 180 -8.56 31.53 -3.65
N GLY A 181 -7.89 30.37 -3.59
CA GLY A 181 -6.44 30.23 -3.42
C GLY A 181 -5.62 30.76 -4.59
N GLN A 182 -6.21 30.95 -5.76
CA GLN A 182 -5.55 31.41 -6.99
C GLN A 182 -4.88 32.78 -6.80
N ILE A 183 -5.51 33.65 -5.99
CA ILE A 183 -5.10 35.05 -5.80
C ILE A 183 -4.17 35.19 -4.58
N SER A 184 -4.54 34.58 -3.47
CA SER A 184 -3.83 34.65 -2.18
C SER A 184 -4.10 33.39 -1.37
N PRO A 185 -3.25 33.04 -0.37
CA PRO A 185 -3.58 31.96 0.55
C PRO A 185 -4.97 32.14 1.18
N VAL A 186 -5.78 31.09 1.16
CA VAL A 186 -7.10 31.02 1.79
C VAL A 186 -7.00 30.08 2.98
N GLN A 187 -7.44 30.54 4.17
CA GLN A 187 -7.63 29.66 5.31
C GLN A 187 -8.84 28.74 5.04
N PRO A 188 -8.66 27.42 4.89
CA PRO A 188 -9.78 26.51 4.72
C PRO A 188 -10.70 26.53 5.93
N ALA A 189 -11.98 26.34 5.67
CA ALA A 189 -13.00 25.99 6.64
C ALA A 189 -13.59 24.63 6.28
N ASN A 190 -14.44 24.09 7.15
CA ASN A 190 -15.22 22.90 6.87
C ASN A 190 -15.97 23.08 5.54
N SER A 191 -15.79 22.12 4.62
CA SER A 191 -16.36 22.14 3.27
C SER A 191 -15.82 23.22 2.33
N THR A 192 -14.66 23.83 2.59
CA THR A 192 -13.98 24.62 1.55
C THR A 192 -13.71 23.75 0.34
N LYS A 193 -14.20 24.18 -0.83
CA LYS A 193 -14.07 23.44 -2.10
C LYS A 193 -12.60 23.28 -2.50
N VAL A 194 -12.28 22.09 -2.98
CA VAL A 194 -11.02 21.81 -3.66
C VAL A 194 -11.23 21.92 -5.16
N ILE A 195 -10.29 22.54 -5.85
CA ILE A 195 -10.36 22.88 -7.26
C ILE A 195 -9.05 22.53 -7.94
N VAL A 196 -9.05 22.58 -9.27
CA VAL A 196 -7.87 22.37 -10.10
C VAL A 196 -7.70 23.59 -11.00
N ALA A 197 -6.63 24.34 -10.78
CA ALA A 197 -6.46 25.67 -11.35
C ALA A 197 -5.00 25.93 -11.79
N PRO A 198 -4.73 26.92 -12.65
CA PRO A 198 -3.37 27.40 -12.85
C PRO A 198 -2.78 27.76 -11.49
N GLY A 199 -1.87 26.93 -10.98
CA GLY A 199 -1.54 27.01 -9.56
C GLY A 199 -0.60 28.15 -9.22
N ASN A 200 -0.56 28.46 -7.93
CA ASN A 200 0.22 29.54 -7.35
C ASN A 200 1.17 28.96 -6.29
N ASN A 201 2.29 29.62 -6.00
CA ASN A 201 3.29 29.17 -5.03
C ASN A 201 2.87 29.44 -3.57
N ASN A 202 1.57 29.42 -3.29
CA ASN A 202 1.05 29.68 -1.94
C ASN A 202 0.59 28.37 -1.28
N LEU A 203 0.40 28.42 0.04
CA LEU A 203 0.11 27.24 0.85
C LEU A 203 -1.22 26.56 0.50
N SER A 204 -2.17 27.25 -0.14
CA SER A 204 -3.43 26.65 -0.59
C SER A 204 -3.27 25.67 -1.76
N TYR A 205 -2.09 25.62 -2.40
CA TYR A 205 -1.73 24.65 -3.44
C TYR A 205 -0.72 23.60 -2.97
N VAL A 206 -0.27 23.70 -1.72
CA VAL A 206 0.75 22.80 -1.17
C VAL A 206 0.07 21.75 -0.31
N TRP A 207 0.39 20.50 -0.60
CA TRP A 207 -0.16 19.32 0.06
C TRP A 207 0.96 18.51 0.70
N GLN A 208 0.59 17.70 1.69
CA GLN A 208 1.44 16.74 2.36
C GLN A 208 0.70 15.39 2.43
N MET A 209 1.43 14.30 2.22
CA MET A 209 0.93 12.93 2.40
C MET A 209 1.12 12.57 3.86
N VAL A 210 0.13 11.92 4.46
CA VAL A 210 0.24 11.36 5.81
C VAL A 210 -0.07 9.88 5.72
N PRO A 211 0.92 8.99 5.91
CA PRO A 211 2.33 9.27 6.16
C PRO A 211 3.05 9.76 4.89
N SER A 212 4.10 10.57 5.02
CA SER A 212 4.90 11.05 3.87
C SER A 212 6.11 10.17 3.54
N LEU A 213 6.30 9.08 4.29
CA LEU A 213 7.39 8.10 4.15
C LEU A 213 8.81 8.70 4.02
N PRO A 214 9.21 9.71 4.81
CA PRO A 214 10.49 10.39 4.65
C PRO A 214 11.70 9.48 4.85
N LEU A 215 11.58 8.37 5.59
CA LEU A 215 12.68 7.43 5.80
C LEU A 215 13.13 6.77 4.49
N ASN A 216 12.20 6.42 3.59
CA ASN A 216 12.52 5.92 2.25
C ASN A 216 13.46 6.88 1.51
N PHE A 217 13.21 8.19 1.61
CA PHE A 217 14.05 9.18 0.94
C PHE A 217 15.42 9.32 1.60
N VAL A 218 15.50 9.23 2.93
CA VAL A 218 16.76 9.36 3.67
C VAL A 218 17.70 8.19 3.35
N ILE A 219 17.20 6.95 3.40
CA ILE A 219 18.04 5.76 3.13
C ILE A 219 18.51 5.67 1.68
N MET A 220 17.82 6.36 0.75
CA MET A 220 18.23 6.44 -0.66
C MET A 220 19.22 7.59 -0.95
N GLN A 221 19.60 8.39 0.06
CA GLN A 221 20.55 9.48 -0.15
C GLN A 221 21.97 8.94 -0.41
N PRO A 222 22.79 9.65 -1.20
CA PRO A 222 24.21 9.33 -1.30
C PRO A 222 24.89 9.41 0.06
N ALA A 223 25.79 8.46 0.33
CA ALA A 223 26.50 8.42 1.60
C ALA A 223 27.35 9.69 1.83
N VAL A 224 27.29 10.23 3.05
CA VAL A 224 28.04 11.38 3.51
C VAL A 224 28.88 10.96 4.72
N ALA A 225 30.20 10.98 4.53
CA ALA A 225 31.14 10.67 5.61
C ALA A 225 31.03 11.68 6.77
N PHE A 226 31.34 11.21 7.98
CA PHE A 226 31.54 12.09 9.12
C PHE A 226 32.66 13.11 8.88
N PRO A 227 32.59 14.32 9.47
CA PRO A 227 33.63 15.32 9.30
C PRO A 227 35.00 14.78 9.68
N ALA A 228 35.97 14.90 8.77
CA ALA A 228 37.36 14.53 9.03
C ALA A 228 38.03 15.58 9.92
N TYR A 229 39.02 15.15 10.70
CA TYR A 229 39.83 16.01 11.56
C TYR A 229 41.25 16.20 10.97
N ASP A 230 41.33 16.30 9.64
CA ASP A 230 42.56 16.33 8.85
C ASP A 230 43.06 17.75 8.50
N GLN A 231 42.25 18.79 8.74
CA GLN A 231 42.53 20.19 8.38
C GLN A 231 42.59 21.11 9.61
N GLY A 232 43.65 20.98 10.39
CA GLY A 232 43.95 21.86 11.53
C GLY A 232 45.10 21.29 12.36
N ASP A 233 45.93 22.16 12.94
CA ASP A 233 47.16 21.73 13.62
C ASP A 233 46.86 20.83 14.84
N ASP A 234 45.71 21.01 15.50
CA ASP A 234 45.34 20.25 16.72
C ASP A 234 44.00 19.49 16.65
N LEU A 235 43.30 19.47 15.50
CA LEU A 235 42.00 18.77 15.38
C LEU A 235 42.15 17.25 15.61
N GLN A 236 43.09 16.62 14.91
CA GLN A 236 43.33 15.18 15.04
C GLN A 236 43.81 14.80 16.44
N THR A 237 44.70 15.60 17.03
CA THR A 237 45.20 15.41 18.40
C THR A 237 44.05 15.51 19.40
N SER A 238 43.21 16.54 19.28
CA SER A 238 42.04 16.73 20.13
C SER A 238 41.06 15.56 20.05
N TYR A 239 40.84 15.01 18.84
CA TYR A 239 40.02 13.82 18.64
C TYR A 239 40.60 12.59 19.36
N GLN A 240 41.89 12.33 19.17
CA GLN A 240 42.58 11.19 19.79
C GLN A 240 42.59 11.27 21.32
N ASP A 241 42.76 12.48 21.88
CA ASP A 241 42.70 12.70 23.32
C ASP A 241 41.29 12.40 23.87
N MET A 242 40.23 12.78 23.15
CA MET A 242 38.84 12.47 23.52
C MET A 242 38.52 10.97 23.42
N CYS A 243 38.98 10.30 22.37
CA CYS A 243 38.87 8.85 22.23
C CYS A 243 39.59 8.13 23.40
N SER A 244 40.81 8.57 23.74
CA SER A 244 41.60 8.03 24.84
C SER A 244 40.92 8.23 26.20
N ALA A 245 40.32 9.41 26.44
CA ALA A 245 39.55 9.67 27.66
C ALA A 245 38.29 8.80 27.77
N CYS A 246 37.67 8.47 26.64
CA CYS A 246 36.55 7.54 26.55
C CYS A 246 36.97 6.07 26.64
N GLY A 247 38.28 5.77 26.58
CA GLY A 247 38.82 4.41 26.64
C GLY A 247 38.62 3.61 25.36
N VAL A 248 38.45 4.27 24.21
CA VAL A 248 38.18 3.63 22.92
C VAL A 248 39.17 4.08 21.84
N PRO A 249 39.52 3.24 20.85
CA PRO A 249 40.41 3.65 19.77
C PRO A 249 39.79 4.70 18.85
N ASP A 250 38.48 4.59 18.62
CA ASP A 250 37.72 5.43 17.70
C ASP A 250 36.28 5.55 18.21
N LEU A 251 35.90 6.74 18.68
CA LEU A 251 34.58 6.96 19.26
C LEU A 251 33.44 6.70 18.26
N ARG A 252 33.66 6.95 16.97
CA ARG A 252 32.64 6.76 15.93
C ARG A 252 32.32 5.29 15.69
N GLN A 253 33.23 4.36 16.01
CA GLN A 253 32.94 2.91 15.94
C GLN A 253 31.98 2.47 17.05
N GLU A 254 31.85 3.27 18.11
CA GLU A 254 30.94 2.97 19.22
C GLU A 254 29.51 3.44 18.97
N TYR A 255 29.25 4.22 17.91
CA TYR A 255 27.91 4.74 17.62
C TYR A 255 26.89 3.62 17.37
N SER A 256 27.32 2.51 16.78
CA SER A 256 26.52 1.30 16.60
C SER A 256 26.88 0.17 17.58
N ASN A 257 28.00 0.29 18.31
CA ASN A 257 28.45 -0.70 19.29
C ASN A 257 28.05 -0.25 20.70
N LEU A 258 26.78 -0.50 21.06
CA LEU A 258 26.14 -0.03 22.30
C LEU A 258 26.61 -0.77 23.57
N SER A 259 27.85 -1.27 23.58
CA SER A 259 28.47 -1.91 24.74
C SER A 259 28.57 -0.96 25.95
N VAL A 260 28.65 0.35 25.69
CA VAL A 260 28.57 1.43 26.68
C VAL A 260 27.59 2.49 26.16
N SER A 261 26.76 3.05 27.04
CA SER A 261 25.80 4.10 26.68
C SER A 261 26.51 5.35 26.13
N LEU A 262 26.04 5.87 24.98
CA LEU A 262 26.59 7.08 24.35
C LEU A 262 26.51 8.33 25.24
N ILE A 263 25.53 8.39 26.14
CA ILE A 263 25.40 9.46 27.15
C ILE A 263 26.61 9.46 28.09
N SER A 264 27.20 8.29 28.37
CA SER A 264 28.40 8.19 29.22
C SER A 264 29.61 8.82 28.54
N TYR A 265 29.84 8.52 27.25
CA TYR A 265 30.90 9.18 26.46
C TYR A 265 30.68 10.69 26.37
N GLN A 266 29.44 11.11 26.13
CA GLN A 266 29.09 12.52 26.08
C GLN A 266 29.40 13.25 27.39
N SER A 267 29.13 12.63 28.54
CA SER A 267 29.45 13.20 29.85
C SER A 267 30.97 13.34 30.05
N ILE A 268 31.76 12.34 29.64
CA ILE A 268 33.23 12.40 29.72
C ILE A 268 33.76 13.56 28.88
N ILE A 269 33.38 13.62 27.61
CA ILE A 269 33.82 14.63 26.64
C ILE A 269 33.47 16.05 27.10
N ASN A 270 32.27 16.25 27.67
CA ASN A 270 31.85 17.56 28.17
C ASN A 270 32.64 18.06 29.37
N GLN A 271 33.18 17.16 30.19
CA GLN A 271 33.96 17.51 31.38
C GLN A 271 35.45 17.70 31.08
N MET A 272 35.93 17.23 29.91
CA MET A 272 37.32 17.37 29.51
C MET A 272 37.75 18.85 29.42
N GLN A 273 38.89 19.13 30.03
CA GLN A 273 39.62 20.39 29.86
C GLN A 273 40.55 20.28 28.66
N VAL A 274 40.97 21.42 28.11
CA VAL A 274 41.93 21.46 26.98
C VAL A 274 43.24 20.79 27.40
N PRO A 275 43.67 19.70 26.73
CA PRO A 275 44.92 19.01 27.04
C PRO A 275 46.15 19.89 26.79
N GLY A 276 47.22 19.66 27.54
CA GLY A 276 48.45 20.47 27.44
C GLY A 276 49.22 20.30 26.12
N ASN A 277 48.94 19.23 25.37
CA ASN A 277 49.46 18.93 24.04
C ASN A 277 48.64 19.56 22.90
N VAL A 278 47.52 20.23 23.20
CA VAL A 278 46.72 20.99 22.23
C VAL A 278 47.06 22.47 22.36
N SER A 279 47.73 23.02 21.34
CA SER A 279 48.20 24.41 21.32
C SER A 279 47.08 25.41 20.96
N ASN A 280 46.09 24.99 20.18
CA ASN A 280 44.94 25.76 19.76
C ASN A 280 43.65 25.27 20.44
N ALA A 281 43.21 25.96 21.48
CA ALA A 281 41.99 25.63 22.21
C ALA A 281 40.72 25.70 21.35
N ALA A 282 40.70 26.49 20.27
CA ALA A 282 39.54 26.57 19.38
C ALA A 282 39.30 25.25 18.64
N ASP A 283 40.37 24.58 18.22
CA ASP A 283 40.31 23.28 17.54
C ASP A 283 39.78 22.21 18.50
N PHE A 284 40.24 22.20 19.76
CA PHE A 284 39.68 21.32 20.80
C PHE A 284 38.17 21.52 20.97
N TYR A 285 37.71 22.77 21.10
CA TYR A 285 36.29 23.05 21.26
C TYR A 285 35.47 22.72 20.01
N GLN A 286 36.05 22.87 18.81
CA GLN A 286 35.41 22.46 17.56
C GLN A 286 35.16 20.95 17.53
N VAL A 287 36.18 20.13 17.82
CA VAL A 287 36.05 18.67 17.89
C VAL A 287 35.04 18.28 18.96
N ARG A 288 35.14 18.88 20.16
CA ARG A 288 34.24 18.60 21.28
C ARG A 288 32.77 18.87 20.90
N ASN A 289 32.50 20.01 20.29
CA ASN A 289 31.15 20.39 19.89
C ASN A 289 30.60 19.49 18.79
N GLN A 290 31.45 19.12 17.82
CA GLN A 290 31.08 18.21 16.74
C GLN A 290 30.76 16.81 17.28
N LEU A 291 31.59 16.26 18.17
CA LEU A 291 31.34 14.96 18.81
C LEU A 291 30.08 14.96 19.68
N ASN A 292 29.86 16.01 20.47
CA ASN A 292 28.63 16.14 21.25
C ASN A 292 27.38 16.14 20.36
N LYS A 293 27.47 16.78 19.20
CA LYS A 293 26.38 16.81 18.23
C LYS A 293 26.15 15.43 17.63
N GLU A 294 27.21 14.75 17.20
CA GLU A 294 27.16 13.37 16.69
C GLU A 294 26.53 12.41 17.71
N LEU A 295 27.02 12.40 18.96
CA LEU A 295 26.50 11.53 20.03
C LEU A 295 25.02 11.81 20.35
N THR A 296 24.60 13.08 20.37
CA THR A 296 23.20 13.45 20.58
C THR A 296 22.30 12.90 19.48
N TYR A 297 22.76 12.99 18.22
CA TYR A 297 21.99 12.53 17.08
C TYR A 297 21.92 11.01 17.06
N CYS A 298 23.04 10.32 17.32
CA CYS A 298 23.07 8.86 17.43
C CYS A 298 22.10 8.38 18.52
N GLN A 299 22.15 8.97 19.72
CA GLN A 299 21.24 8.60 20.80
C GLN A 299 19.76 8.80 20.45
N SER A 300 19.45 9.86 19.70
CA SER A 300 18.07 10.12 19.25
C SER A 300 17.59 9.06 18.26
N VAL A 301 18.44 8.66 17.32
CA VAL A 301 18.16 7.57 16.37
C VAL A 301 18.00 6.23 17.08
N ILE A 302 18.92 5.88 17.99
CA ILE A 302 18.83 4.65 18.80
C ILE A 302 17.52 4.61 19.58
N ASN A 303 17.10 5.72 20.18
CA ASN A 303 15.83 5.77 20.92
C ASN A 303 14.61 5.55 20.01
N LEU A 304 14.61 6.10 18.79
CA LEU A 304 13.54 5.89 17.81
C LEU A 304 13.39 4.40 17.48
N PHE A 305 14.51 3.74 17.15
CA PHE A 305 14.50 2.33 16.75
C PHE A 305 14.27 1.39 17.94
N SER A 306 14.78 1.72 19.13
CA SER A 306 14.47 0.98 20.37
C SER A 306 12.99 1.07 20.75
N ASN A 307 12.34 2.22 20.54
CA ASN A 307 10.89 2.33 20.72
C ASN A 307 10.12 1.44 19.74
N TYR A 308 10.54 1.40 18.46
CA TYR A 308 9.97 0.48 17.49
C TYR A 308 10.19 -0.98 17.88
N GLU A 309 11.40 -1.36 18.30
CA GLU A 309 11.71 -2.71 18.76
C GLU A 309 10.81 -3.12 19.94
N GLY A 310 10.63 -2.22 20.92
CA GLY A 310 9.73 -2.43 22.05
C GLY A 310 8.28 -2.62 21.62
N PHE A 311 7.79 -1.81 20.67
CA PHE A 311 6.49 -1.98 20.04
C PHE A 311 6.38 -3.31 19.28
N HIS A 312 7.35 -3.64 18.44
CA HIS A 312 7.38 -4.84 17.60
C HIS A 312 7.31 -6.09 18.47
N ASN A 313 8.18 -6.16 19.47
CA ASN A 313 8.19 -7.22 20.46
C ASN A 313 6.86 -7.30 21.21
N SER A 314 6.31 -6.19 21.67
CA SER A 314 5.00 -6.18 22.35
C SER A 314 3.85 -6.62 21.44
N LEU A 315 3.91 -6.26 20.15
CA LEU A 315 2.90 -6.63 19.18
C LEU A 315 3.01 -8.09 18.76
N PHE A 316 4.20 -8.70 18.70
CA PHE A 316 4.38 -10.04 18.11
C PHE A 316 4.75 -11.16 19.12
N ILE A 317 5.27 -10.87 20.31
CA ILE A 317 5.77 -11.88 21.29
C ILE A 317 4.69 -12.90 21.74
N ASP A 318 3.45 -12.47 21.99
CA ASP A 318 2.39 -13.34 22.56
C ASP A 318 1.36 -13.81 21.51
N LYS A 319 1.67 -13.65 20.22
CA LYS A 319 0.64 -13.79 19.18
C LYS A 319 0.43 -15.20 18.66
N GLY A 320 1.25 -16.16 19.05
CA GLY A 320 0.90 -17.58 18.92
C GLY A 320 -0.40 -17.91 19.68
N PHE A 321 -0.56 -17.37 20.90
CA PHE A 321 -1.78 -17.50 21.68
C PHE A 321 -2.95 -16.71 21.08
N ARG A 322 -2.70 -15.49 20.58
CA ARG A 322 -3.74 -14.69 19.91
C ARG A 322 -4.23 -15.35 18.63
N LEU A 323 -3.33 -15.83 17.78
CA LEU A 323 -3.67 -16.60 16.59
C LEU A 323 -4.49 -17.84 16.96
N GLN A 324 -4.08 -18.59 17.99
CA GLN A 324 -4.83 -19.75 18.47
C GLN A 324 -6.24 -19.36 18.95
N SER A 325 -6.38 -18.21 19.62
CA SER A 325 -7.66 -17.67 20.04
C SER A 325 -8.55 -17.32 18.84
N LEU A 326 -7.98 -16.71 17.80
CA LEU A 326 -8.69 -16.40 16.55
C LEU A 326 -9.08 -17.67 15.78
N CYS A 327 -8.22 -18.68 15.69
CA CYS A 327 -8.57 -19.98 15.11
C CYS A 327 -9.73 -20.62 15.87
N THR A 328 -9.68 -20.63 17.20
CA THR A 328 -10.76 -21.17 18.04
C THR A 328 -12.07 -20.42 17.81
N LEU A 329 -12.02 -19.08 17.76
CA LEU A 329 -13.18 -18.23 17.52
C LEU A 329 -13.76 -18.44 16.10
N ALA A 330 -12.90 -18.63 15.10
CA ALA A 330 -13.27 -19.02 13.75
C ALA A 330 -13.82 -20.46 13.67
N GLY A 331 -13.72 -21.24 14.76
CA GLY A 331 -14.11 -22.65 14.80
C GLY A 331 -13.18 -23.55 13.99
N ILE A 332 -11.90 -23.21 13.93
CA ILE A 332 -10.85 -23.93 13.21
C ILE A 332 -9.93 -24.60 14.23
N GLU A 333 -9.71 -25.90 14.05
CA GLU A 333 -8.79 -26.68 14.89
C GLU A 333 -7.32 -26.44 14.50
N GLN A 334 -6.43 -26.42 15.50
CA GLN A 334 -5.01 -26.07 15.33
C GLN A 334 -4.22 -27.03 14.42
N GLN A 335 -4.64 -28.30 14.35
CA GLN A 335 -4.03 -29.33 13.48
C GLN A 335 -4.79 -29.51 12.16
N SER A 336 -5.65 -28.56 11.82
CA SER A 336 -6.37 -28.60 10.55
C SER A 336 -5.40 -28.59 9.37
N GLU A 337 -5.63 -29.51 8.42
CA GLU A 337 -4.92 -29.54 7.14
C GLU A 337 -5.52 -28.55 6.13
N LEU A 338 -6.45 -27.68 6.56
CA LEU A 338 -7.01 -26.63 5.71
C LEU A 338 -5.89 -25.78 5.11
N SER A 339 -5.97 -25.59 3.80
CA SER A 339 -5.06 -24.74 3.03
C SER A 339 -5.53 -23.29 3.11
N LEU A 340 -4.61 -22.39 3.45
CA LEU A 340 -4.81 -20.95 3.50
C LEU A 340 -4.10 -20.30 2.32
N GLY A 341 -4.78 -19.42 1.59
CA GLY A 341 -4.10 -18.44 0.74
C GLY A 341 -3.53 -17.32 1.61
N ILE A 342 -2.21 -17.13 1.59
CA ILE A 342 -1.52 -16.07 2.35
C ILE A 342 -0.84 -15.07 1.41
N CYS A 343 -1.00 -13.78 1.74
CA CYS A 343 -0.21 -12.67 1.21
C CYS A 343 0.25 -11.78 2.38
N ILE A 344 1.52 -11.88 2.75
CA ILE A 344 2.21 -11.14 3.82
C ILE A 344 2.23 -9.63 3.56
N LEU A 345 2.36 -9.19 2.31
CA LEU A 345 2.28 -7.79 1.91
C LEU A 345 0.88 -7.23 2.16
N ASN A 346 -0.18 -7.99 1.88
CA ASN A 346 -1.53 -7.60 2.25
C ASN A 346 -1.72 -7.55 3.77
N PHE A 347 -1.07 -8.46 4.51
CA PHE A 347 -1.07 -8.43 5.98
C PHE A 347 -0.43 -7.14 6.53
N PHE A 348 0.77 -6.77 6.05
CA PHE A 348 1.41 -5.52 6.47
C PHE A 348 0.64 -4.28 6.00
N SER A 349 0.06 -4.31 4.79
CA SER A 349 -0.81 -3.23 4.32
C SER A 349 -2.05 -3.06 5.20
N GLY A 350 -2.68 -4.15 5.64
CA GLY A 350 -3.82 -4.12 6.57
C GLY A 350 -3.47 -3.57 7.95
N LEU A 351 -2.28 -3.92 8.47
CA LEU A 351 -1.75 -3.31 9.70
C LEU A 351 -1.58 -1.79 9.56
N VAL A 352 -0.95 -1.34 8.47
CA VAL A 352 -0.76 0.09 8.21
C VAL A 352 -2.11 0.80 8.02
N TYR A 353 -3.02 0.21 7.26
CA TYR A 353 -4.36 0.73 7.02
C TYR A 353 -5.12 1.00 8.33
N THR A 354 -5.13 0.03 9.25
CA THR A 354 -5.86 0.17 10.51
C THR A 354 -5.23 1.20 11.44
N VAL A 355 -3.90 1.27 11.50
CA VAL A 355 -3.18 2.33 12.23
C VAL A 355 -3.54 3.71 11.68
N LEU A 356 -3.59 3.86 10.37
CA LEU A 356 -3.95 5.13 9.73
C LEU A 356 -5.44 5.46 9.89
N SER A 357 -6.32 4.48 9.82
CA SER A 357 -7.77 4.67 10.03
C SER A 357 -8.07 5.15 11.46
N ALA A 358 -7.27 4.75 12.44
CA ALA A 358 -7.38 5.23 13.82
C ALA A 358 -6.85 6.67 14.03
N MET A 359 -6.26 7.31 13.00
CA MET A 359 -5.79 8.69 13.09
C MET A 359 -6.95 9.67 13.28
N SER A 360 -6.70 10.68 14.09
CA SER A 360 -7.60 11.80 14.34
C SER A 360 -6.77 13.05 14.62
N SER A 361 -7.44 14.20 14.81
CA SER A 361 -6.78 15.40 15.30
C SER A 361 -6.08 15.21 16.67
N GLU A 362 -6.50 14.23 17.47
CA GLU A 362 -5.89 13.89 18.77
C GLU A 362 -4.77 12.84 18.66
N THR A 363 -4.74 12.08 17.57
CA THR A 363 -3.78 10.98 17.33
C THR A 363 -2.96 11.12 16.04
N PRO A 364 -2.47 12.32 15.66
CA PRO A 364 -1.79 12.51 14.38
C PRO A 364 -0.43 11.79 14.30
N PHE A 365 0.14 11.40 15.45
CA PHE A 365 1.42 10.68 15.56
C PHE A 365 1.36 9.24 15.04
N LEU A 366 0.17 8.66 14.79
CA LEU A 366 0.07 7.28 14.29
C LEU A 366 0.74 7.07 12.92
N GLY A 367 0.89 8.14 12.13
CA GLY A 367 1.63 8.13 10.87
C GLY A 367 3.12 7.78 11.00
N ILE A 368 3.72 7.97 12.18
CA ILE A 368 5.13 7.61 12.45
C ILE A 368 5.32 6.10 12.27
N LEU A 369 4.41 5.30 12.83
CA LEU A 369 4.49 3.84 12.76
C LEU A 369 4.32 3.33 11.32
N ALA A 370 3.35 3.89 10.60
CA ALA A 370 3.12 3.56 9.19
C ALA A 370 4.37 3.85 8.33
N ASN A 371 5.11 4.92 8.62
CA ASN A 371 6.37 5.24 7.97
C ASN A 371 7.44 4.16 8.20
N LEU A 372 7.71 3.80 9.46
CA LEU A 372 8.69 2.76 9.79
C LEU A 372 8.35 1.40 9.17
N ILE A 373 7.09 0.94 9.29
CA ILE A 373 6.66 -0.36 8.75
C ILE A 373 6.79 -0.37 7.23
N ASN A 374 6.26 0.65 6.53
CA ASN A 374 6.32 0.69 5.06
C ASN A 374 7.75 0.76 4.53
N THR A 375 8.64 1.51 5.17
CA THR A 375 10.07 1.54 4.80
C THR A 375 10.73 0.19 5.02
N ALA A 376 10.52 -0.44 6.17
CA ALA A 376 11.10 -1.76 6.46
C ALA A 376 10.61 -2.84 5.49
N VAL A 377 9.32 -2.83 5.14
CA VAL A 377 8.75 -3.74 4.12
C VAL A 377 9.37 -3.48 2.76
N SER A 378 9.51 -2.22 2.36
CA SER A 378 10.10 -1.86 1.06
C SER A 378 11.56 -2.33 0.94
N ILE A 379 12.35 -2.22 2.01
CA ILE A 379 13.71 -2.76 2.07
C ILE A 379 13.69 -4.29 1.96
N GLY A 380 12.85 -4.96 2.74
CA GLY A 380 12.79 -6.42 2.78
C GLY A 380 12.39 -7.04 1.44
N VAL A 381 11.49 -6.38 0.70
CA VAL A 381 11.10 -6.79 -0.65
C VAL A 381 12.22 -6.55 -1.66
N ALA A 382 12.92 -5.41 -1.57
CA ALA A 382 14.03 -5.09 -2.46
C ALA A 382 15.29 -5.96 -2.23
N ALA A 383 15.40 -6.62 -1.08
CA ALA A 383 16.57 -7.40 -0.68
C ALA A 383 16.65 -8.80 -1.31
N GLU A 384 16.02 -9.02 -2.48
CA GLU A 384 15.93 -10.24 -3.29
C GLU A 384 16.88 -11.37 -2.82
N SER A 385 16.33 -12.40 -2.15
CA SER A 385 17.05 -13.63 -1.70
C SER A 385 18.09 -13.49 -0.58
N SER A 386 18.07 -12.40 0.20
CA SER A 386 18.86 -12.25 1.45
C SER A 386 18.18 -12.88 2.68
N GLU A 387 18.95 -13.04 3.78
CA GLU A 387 18.45 -13.54 5.08
C GLU A 387 17.34 -12.65 5.70
N ASN A 388 17.17 -11.41 5.22
CA ASN A 388 16.11 -10.49 5.66
C ASN A 388 15.06 -10.22 4.57
N SER A 389 15.03 -11.07 3.55
CA SER A 389 14.05 -10.94 2.48
C SER A 389 12.65 -11.25 3.00
N ILE A 390 11.74 -10.28 2.82
CA ILE A 390 10.31 -10.53 2.92
C ILE A 390 9.90 -11.09 1.56
N SER A 391 9.78 -12.43 1.44
CA SER A 391 9.62 -13.13 0.15
C SER A 391 8.73 -14.37 0.24
N PRO A 392 8.10 -14.82 -0.88
CA PRO A 392 7.33 -14.04 -1.83
C PRO A 392 5.87 -14.48 -1.71
N ASP A 393 5.00 -13.52 -1.54
CA ASP A 393 3.58 -13.78 -1.77
C ASP A 393 3.34 -14.19 -3.21
N PRO A 394 2.24 -14.88 -3.53
CA PRO A 394 1.37 -15.62 -2.62
C PRO A 394 1.78 -17.10 -2.51
N PHE A 395 1.45 -17.75 -1.39
CA PHE A 395 1.56 -19.21 -1.25
C PHE A 395 0.39 -19.82 -0.50
N GLN A 396 0.20 -21.13 -0.68
CA GLN A 396 -0.76 -21.94 0.05
C GLN A 396 -0.08 -22.66 1.22
N LEU A 397 -0.61 -22.54 2.43
CA LEU A 397 -0.03 -23.11 3.64
C LEU A 397 -1.09 -23.78 4.52
N GLN A 398 -0.72 -24.86 5.21
CA GLN A 398 -1.55 -25.43 6.26
C GLN A 398 -1.61 -24.51 7.49
N ILE A 399 -2.76 -24.46 8.16
CA ILE A 399 -3.00 -23.66 9.38
C ILE A 399 -1.95 -23.96 10.46
N SER A 400 -1.52 -25.21 10.58
CA SER A 400 -0.50 -25.65 11.54
C SER A 400 0.86 -24.95 11.37
N LYS A 401 1.17 -24.44 10.18
CA LYS A 401 2.42 -23.73 9.86
C LYS A 401 2.25 -22.21 9.84
N LEU A 402 1.03 -21.69 9.93
CA LEU A 402 0.73 -20.27 9.80
C LEU A 402 1.55 -19.43 10.80
N TRP A 403 1.66 -19.88 12.04
CA TRP A 403 2.43 -19.16 13.05
C TRP A 403 3.92 -19.08 12.71
N GLU A 404 4.53 -20.21 12.30
CA GLU A 404 5.94 -20.25 11.92
C GLU A 404 6.22 -19.26 10.79
N THR A 405 5.39 -19.28 9.74
CA THR A 405 5.56 -18.39 8.60
C THR A 405 5.34 -16.91 8.93
N LEU A 406 4.33 -16.59 9.76
CA LEU A 406 4.15 -15.20 10.23
C LEU A 406 5.32 -14.76 11.12
N SER A 407 5.79 -15.62 12.01
CA SER A 407 6.92 -15.36 12.91
C SER A 407 8.20 -15.06 12.14
N ASP A 408 8.52 -15.85 11.12
CA ASP A 408 9.70 -15.63 10.27
C ASP A 408 9.64 -14.25 9.60
N ASN A 409 8.48 -13.89 9.05
CA ASN A 409 8.30 -12.58 8.41
C ASN A 409 8.37 -11.41 9.41
N PHE A 410 7.95 -11.60 10.66
CA PHE A 410 8.13 -10.59 11.70
C PHE A 410 9.59 -10.42 12.09
N VAL A 411 10.34 -11.52 12.21
CA VAL A 411 11.80 -11.48 12.43
C VAL A 411 12.49 -10.76 11.27
N TYR A 412 12.12 -11.03 10.02
CA TYR A 412 12.67 -10.32 8.87
C TYR A 412 12.32 -8.83 8.87
N LEU A 413 11.09 -8.47 9.24
CA LEU A 413 10.70 -7.07 9.37
C LEU A 413 11.56 -6.35 10.43
N LEU A 414 11.79 -6.97 11.58
CA LEU A 414 12.66 -6.41 12.62
C LEU A 414 14.12 -6.30 12.14
N GLY A 415 14.66 -7.34 11.52
CA GLY A 415 16.02 -7.31 10.96
C GLY A 415 16.21 -6.24 9.88
N ASN A 416 15.17 -5.93 9.09
CA ASN A 416 15.20 -4.81 8.15
C ASN A 416 15.23 -3.45 8.86
N VAL A 417 14.57 -3.33 10.01
CA VAL A 417 14.63 -2.12 10.84
C VAL A 417 16.00 -1.94 11.49
N GLU A 418 16.58 -3.00 12.02
CA GLU A 418 17.95 -2.99 12.57
C GLU A 418 18.98 -2.61 11.49
N ASN A 419 18.81 -3.10 10.26
CA ASN A 419 19.65 -2.72 9.13
C ASN A 419 19.52 -1.23 8.77
N MET A 420 18.31 -0.66 8.84
CA MET A 420 18.11 0.78 8.66
C MET A 420 18.86 1.58 9.71
N GLU A 421 18.68 1.21 10.99
CA GLU A 421 19.37 1.85 12.10
C GLU A 421 20.89 1.85 11.90
N ALA A 422 21.47 0.67 11.64
CA ALA A 422 22.90 0.54 11.41
C ALA A 422 23.39 1.41 10.25
N THR A 423 22.64 1.45 9.14
CA THR A 423 22.95 2.29 7.97
C THR A 423 22.94 3.78 8.33
N ILE A 424 21.94 4.23 9.07
CA ILE A 424 21.81 5.64 9.49
C ILE A 424 22.92 6.04 10.47
N LEU A 425 23.26 5.17 11.43
CA LEU A 425 24.28 5.46 12.44
C LEU A 425 25.70 5.53 11.86
N GLN A 426 25.94 4.90 10.71
CA GLN A 426 27.24 4.92 10.02
C GLN A 426 27.39 6.07 9.01
N ASP A 427 26.33 6.86 8.78
CA ASP A 427 26.32 7.93 7.78
C ASP A 427 25.92 9.28 8.39
N TRP A 428 26.78 10.29 8.24
CA TRP A 428 26.54 11.59 8.86
C TRP A 428 25.37 12.35 8.21
N GLY A 429 25.19 12.23 6.90
CA GLY A 429 24.11 12.90 6.18
C GLY A 429 22.76 12.33 6.55
N MET A 430 22.65 11.00 6.57
CA MET A 430 21.43 10.31 6.98
C MET A 430 21.12 10.57 8.46
N LEU A 431 22.12 10.49 9.34
CA LEU A 431 21.97 10.80 10.76
C LEU A 431 21.43 12.22 11.00
N GLN A 432 21.97 13.21 10.28
CA GLN A 432 21.46 14.59 10.33
C GLN A 432 20.02 14.70 9.83
N ALA A 433 19.68 13.99 8.76
CA ALA A 433 18.34 14.01 8.18
C ALA A 433 17.31 13.38 9.13
N VAL A 434 17.57 12.18 9.66
CA VAL A 434 16.67 11.51 10.61
C VAL A 434 16.51 12.34 11.89
N ASN A 435 17.61 12.87 12.46
CA ASN A 435 17.50 13.68 13.66
C ASN A 435 16.64 14.95 13.44
N LYS A 436 16.66 15.56 12.26
CA LYS A 436 15.75 16.69 11.95
C LYS A 436 14.29 16.25 11.98
N LEU A 437 13.97 15.06 11.47
CA LEU A 437 12.60 14.51 11.46
C LEU A 437 12.12 14.14 12.87
N ILE A 438 13.01 13.62 13.72
CA ILE A 438 12.71 13.32 15.13
C ILE A 438 12.34 14.59 15.92
N LEU A 439 12.95 15.74 15.57
CA LEU A 439 12.70 17.02 16.23
C LEU A 439 11.45 17.75 15.73
N LEU A 440 10.76 17.23 14.71
CA LEU A 440 9.51 17.83 14.24
C LEU A 440 8.38 17.65 15.27
N PRO A 441 7.37 18.55 15.25
CA PRO A 441 6.12 18.34 15.98
C PRO A 441 5.50 16.97 15.65
N VAL A 442 4.82 16.35 16.60
CA VAL A 442 4.23 15.01 16.44
C VAL A 442 3.10 14.96 15.41
N ASP A 443 2.53 16.12 15.07
CA ASP A 443 1.48 16.31 14.07
C ASP A 443 2.01 16.76 12.69
N ASP A 444 3.34 16.89 12.55
CA ASP A 444 3.97 17.05 11.24
C ASP A 444 3.91 15.72 10.48
N PRO A 445 3.43 15.71 9.22
CA PRO A 445 3.40 14.52 8.36
C PRO A 445 4.71 13.75 8.24
N ASN A 446 5.84 14.45 8.37
CA ASN A 446 7.19 13.90 8.23
C ASN A 446 7.83 13.55 9.58
N SER A 447 7.12 13.76 10.68
CA SER A 447 7.67 13.56 12.01
C SER A 447 8.13 12.12 12.21
N LEU A 448 9.25 11.98 12.93
CA LEU A 448 9.70 10.73 13.52
C LEU A 448 9.76 10.85 15.05
N ASN A 449 9.03 11.81 15.62
CA ASN A 449 9.00 12.08 17.05
C ASN A 449 8.19 11.01 17.80
N TRP A 450 8.75 9.81 17.94
CA TRP A 450 8.14 8.73 18.70
C TRP A 450 8.43 8.92 20.19
N GLN A 451 7.39 9.15 20.98
CA GLN A 451 7.46 9.20 22.44
C GLN A 451 6.97 7.87 23.04
N PRO A 452 7.62 7.32 24.09
CA PRO A 452 7.21 6.05 24.70
C PRO A 452 5.74 6.02 25.19
N THR A 453 5.16 7.19 25.47
CA THR A 453 3.75 7.32 25.86
C THR A 453 2.78 6.91 24.74
N PHE A 454 3.24 6.84 23.49
CA PHE A 454 2.42 6.48 22.33
C PHE A 454 2.29 4.96 22.16
N ASP A 455 3.15 4.16 22.80
CA ASP A 455 3.23 2.70 22.61
C ASP A 455 1.89 2.01 22.81
N SER A 456 1.14 2.39 23.85
CA SER A 456 -0.19 1.81 24.12
C SER A 456 -1.19 2.04 22.98
N GLN A 457 -1.15 3.22 22.35
CA GLN A 457 -2.02 3.58 21.23
C GLN A 457 -1.56 2.91 19.93
N PHE A 458 -0.24 2.84 19.69
CA PHE A 458 0.32 2.07 18.59
C PHE A 458 -0.08 0.59 18.69
N ILE A 459 0.14 -0.03 19.85
CA ILE A 459 -0.19 -1.43 20.09
C ILE A 459 -1.69 -1.67 19.88
N SER A 460 -2.57 -0.88 20.53
CA SER A 460 -4.02 -1.08 20.40
C SER A 460 -4.53 -0.95 18.96
N SER A 461 -4.03 0.01 18.19
CA SER A 461 -4.43 0.22 16.80
C SER A 461 -3.91 -0.89 15.87
N SER A 462 -2.65 -1.28 16.00
CA SER A 462 -2.05 -2.36 15.20
C SER A 462 -2.63 -3.74 15.54
N GLN A 463 -3.07 -3.95 16.78
CA GLN A 463 -3.72 -5.20 17.19
C GLN A 463 -5.03 -5.46 16.43
N ASN A 464 -5.78 -4.42 16.09
CA ASN A 464 -6.98 -4.56 15.28
C ASN A 464 -6.64 -4.96 13.83
N GLY A 465 -5.61 -4.33 13.24
CA GLY A 465 -5.09 -4.75 11.93
C GLY A 465 -4.62 -6.19 11.90
N TYR A 466 -3.89 -6.62 12.94
CA TYR A 466 -3.46 -8.00 13.09
C TYR A 466 -4.66 -8.95 13.05
N ASP A 467 -5.69 -8.68 13.87
CA ASP A 467 -6.87 -9.53 13.96
C ASP A 467 -7.64 -9.59 12.64
N ILE A 468 -7.86 -8.44 11.98
CA ILE A 468 -8.55 -8.37 10.70
C ILE A 468 -7.77 -9.17 9.64
N SER A 469 -6.47 -8.95 9.51
CA SER A 469 -5.65 -9.64 8.49
C SER A 469 -5.57 -11.15 8.74
N VAL A 470 -5.51 -11.60 10.00
CA VAL A 470 -5.59 -13.04 10.31
C VAL A 470 -6.97 -13.60 9.97
N LEU A 471 -8.06 -12.90 10.32
CA LEU A 471 -9.42 -13.35 9.99
C LEU A 471 -9.69 -13.35 8.48
N GLN A 472 -9.10 -12.44 7.72
CA GLN A 472 -9.12 -12.44 6.26
C GLN A 472 -8.45 -13.68 5.64
N MET A 473 -7.45 -14.26 6.32
CA MET A 473 -6.86 -15.54 5.92
C MET A 473 -7.71 -16.73 6.38
N LEU A 474 -8.19 -16.70 7.62
CA LEU A 474 -8.86 -17.85 8.25
C LEU A 474 -10.28 -18.07 7.73
N LEU A 475 -11.11 -17.03 7.66
CA LEU A 475 -12.54 -17.20 7.41
C LEU A 475 -12.85 -17.74 6.01
N PRO A 476 -12.21 -17.27 4.91
CA PRO A 476 -12.43 -17.84 3.58
C PRO A 476 -12.04 -19.32 3.44
N SER A 477 -11.18 -19.83 4.33
CA SER A 477 -10.78 -21.25 4.30
C SER A 477 -11.88 -22.21 4.77
N LYS A 478 -12.78 -21.72 5.64
CA LYS A 478 -13.84 -22.51 6.28
C LYS A 478 -15.26 -22.10 5.83
N TYR A 479 -15.49 -20.80 5.66
CA TYR A 479 -16.80 -20.24 5.38
C TYR A 479 -16.91 -19.73 3.94
N THR A 480 -18.14 -19.58 3.48
CA THR A 480 -18.48 -19.03 2.16
C THR A 480 -19.56 -17.96 2.34
N ILE A 481 -19.61 -17.00 1.42
CA ILE A 481 -20.72 -16.06 1.35
C ILE A 481 -21.78 -16.61 0.42
N TYR A 482 -23.00 -16.76 0.90
CA TYR A 482 -24.16 -17.08 0.10
C TYR A 482 -24.93 -15.81 -0.26
N THR A 483 -25.43 -15.76 -1.48
CA THR A 483 -26.17 -14.62 -2.02
C THR A 483 -27.53 -15.05 -2.53
N VAL A 484 -28.57 -14.29 -2.20
CA VAL A 484 -29.93 -14.46 -2.72
C VAL A 484 -30.33 -13.13 -3.36
N LEU A 485 -30.49 -13.11 -4.68
CA LEU A 485 -30.74 -11.87 -5.43
C LEU A 485 -32.23 -11.68 -5.70
N GLY A 486 -32.73 -10.45 -5.55
CA GLY A 486 -34.13 -10.10 -5.87
C GLY A 486 -35.18 -10.87 -5.05
N PHE A 487 -34.88 -11.17 -3.79
CA PHE A 487 -35.74 -11.96 -2.90
C PHE A 487 -36.81 -11.10 -2.22
N ALA A 488 -38.04 -11.63 -2.09
CA ALA A 488 -39.17 -10.92 -1.50
C ALA A 488 -39.45 -11.29 -0.03
N GLY A 489 -38.60 -12.11 0.61
CA GLY A 489 -38.74 -12.53 2.01
C GLY A 489 -37.64 -12.00 2.93
N GLY A 490 -37.75 -12.26 4.24
CA GLY A 490 -36.69 -11.97 5.21
C GLY A 490 -35.66 -13.10 5.34
N ALA A 491 -34.54 -12.84 6.03
CA ALA A 491 -33.42 -13.76 6.26
C ALA A 491 -33.73 -14.97 7.18
N GLY A 492 -34.97 -15.48 7.18
CA GLY A 492 -35.50 -16.41 8.19
C GLY A 492 -34.58 -17.61 8.47
N GLY A 493 -34.20 -17.77 9.73
CA GLY A 493 -33.32 -18.85 10.20
C GLY A 493 -31.82 -18.51 10.22
N ILE A 494 -31.42 -17.36 9.68
CA ILE A 494 -30.04 -16.85 9.70
C ILE A 494 -29.90 -15.87 10.88
N PRO A 495 -28.87 -15.98 11.74
CA PRO A 495 -28.60 -15.01 12.81
C PRO A 495 -28.37 -13.60 12.27
N ASP A 496 -28.88 -12.58 12.97
CA ASP A 496 -28.74 -11.15 12.61
C ASP A 496 -27.28 -10.68 12.45
N SER A 497 -26.36 -11.35 13.15
CA SER A 497 -24.94 -11.10 13.08
C SER A 497 -24.29 -11.64 11.79
N CYS A 498 -24.95 -12.57 11.09
CA CYS A 498 -24.40 -13.33 9.96
C CYS A 498 -24.93 -12.91 8.58
N TYR A 499 -25.71 -11.83 8.47
CA TYR A 499 -26.21 -11.36 7.18
C TYR A 499 -26.14 -9.83 6.96
N LEU A 500 -26.20 -9.47 5.69
CA LEU A 500 -26.43 -8.13 5.14
C LEU A 500 -27.60 -8.19 4.15
N GLN A 501 -28.55 -7.28 4.28
CA GLN A 501 -29.73 -7.19 3.41
C GLN A 501 -29.78 -5.79 2.79
N GLU A 502 -29.89 -5.73 1.47
CA GLU A 502 -29.96 -4.49 0.70
C GLU A 502 -31.31 -4.40 -0.03
N GLU A 503 -32.05 -3.32 0.20
CA GLU A 503 -33.32 -3.08 -0.47
C GLU A 503 -33.11 -2.54 -1.87
N LEU A 504 -33.78 -3.16 -2.84
CA LEU A 504 -33.81 -2.74 -4.23
C LEU A 504 -34.98 -1.78 -4.47
N SER A 505 -34.89 -1.00 -5.55
CA SER A 505 -35.91 0.02 -5.88
C SER A 505 -37.32 -0.54 -6.12
N ASP A 506 -37.43 -1.84 -6.39
CA ASP A 506 -38.71 -2.54 -6.58
C ASP A 506 -39.27 -3.15 -5.28
N GLY A 507 -38.61 -2.92 -4.14
CA GLY A 507 -38.98 -3.45 -2.82
C GLY A 507 -38.54 -4.90 -2.58
N SER A 508 -37.82 -5.52 -3.51
CA SER A 508 -37.12 -6.78 -3.27
C SER A 508 -35.78 -6.54 -2.58
N TYR A 509 -35.09 -7.60 -2.18
CA TYR A 509 -33.82 -7.50 -1.47
C TYR A 509 -32.72 -8.36 -2.10
N ASN A 510 -31.49 -7.87 -2.05
CA ASN A 510 -30.31 -8.73 -2.11
C ASN A 510 -29.93 -9.12 -0.68
N LEU A 511 -29.83 -10.43 -0.43
CA LEU A 511 -29.39 -10.98 0.85
C LEU A 511 -28.02 -11.62 0.68
N TYR A 512 -27.08 -11.22 1.52
CA TYR A 512 -25.76 -11.81 1.67
C TYR A 512 -25.66 -12.43 3.05
N TYR A 513 -25.20 -13.67 3.17
CA TYR A 513 -24.99 -14.29 4.47
C TYR A 513 -23.79 -15.22 4.48
N ILE A 514 -23.17 -15.40 5.64
CA ILE A 514 -21.99 -16.26 5.81
C ILE A 514 -22.40 -17.56 6.50
N ALA A 515 -21.98 -18.70 5.96
CA ALA A 515 -22.17 -20.00 6.60
C ALA A 515 -21.02 -20.95 6.25
N ASP A 516 -20.98 -22.08 6.95
CA ASP A 516 -20.01 -23.14 6.72
C ASP A 516 -20.12 -23.66 5.28
N ARG A 517 -18.97 -23.87 4.65
CA ARG A 517 -18.87 -24.30 3.25
C ARG A 517 -19.62 -25.61 2.96
N ASP A 518 -19.67 -26.53 3.92
CA ASP A 518 -20.26 -27.84 3.74
C ASP A 518 -21.75 -27.87 4.14
N ASP A 519 -22.21 -26.86 4.90
CA ASP A 519 -23.54 -26.81 5.50
C ASP A 519 -24.01 -25.36 5.72
N ASN A 520 -24.84 -24.86 4.81
CA ASN A 520 -25.37 -23.50 4.82
C ASN A 520 -26.31 -23.19 6.01
N SER A 521 -26.62 -24.19 6.85
CA SER A 521 -27.37 -24.03 8.10
C SER A 521 -26.48 -23.83 9.33
N LYS A 522 -25.17 -23.98 9.18
CA LYS A 522 -24.18 -23.75 10.23
C LYS A 522 -23.52 -22.40 10.05
N PHE A 523 -23.83 -21.48 10.95
CA PHE A 523 -23.32 -20.13 10.93
C PHE A 523 -22.08 -19.99 11.84
N PRO A 524 -21.18 -19.03 11.56
CA PRO A 524 -20.18 -18.64 12.55
C PRO A 524 -20.84 -18.17 13.86
N SER A 525 -20.10 -18.26 14.96
CA SER A 525 -20.63 -17.86 16.27
C SER A 525 -20.92 -16.35 16.34
N ASP A 526 -21.92 -15.95 17.13
CA ASP A 526 -22.20 -14.54 17.40
C ASP A 526 -20.98 -13.83 18.00
N ASP A 527 -20.16 -14.51 18.80
CA ASP A 527 -18.93 -13.93 19.37
C ASP A 527 -17.92 -13.57 18.27
N LEU A 528 -17.75 -14.43 17.25
CA LEU A 528 -16.89 -14.12 16.11
C LEU A 528 -17.44 -12.92 15.32
N MET A 529 -18.74 -12.92 15.03
CA MET A 529 -19.36 -11.86 14.25
C MET A 529 -19.35 -10.53 15.01
N ASN A 530 -19.62 -10.54 16.32
CA ASN A 530 -19.51 -9.36 17.18
C ASN A 530 -18.07 -8.84 17.25
N LYS A 531 -17.06 -9.72 17.27
CA LYS A 531 -15.67 -9.28 17.17
C LYS A 531 -15.40 -8.51 15.88
N LEU A 532 -15.92 -8.95 14.73
CA LEU A 532 -15.78 -8.22 13.46
C LEU A 532 -16.51 -6.87 13.49
N TRP A 533 -17.78 -6.85 13.91
CA TRP A 533 -18.64 -5.68 13.78
C TRP A 533 -18.42 -4.62 14.86
N ILE A 534 -18.14 -5.04 16.10
CA ILE A 534 -18.08 -4.18 17.27
C ILE A 534 -16.62 -3.89 17.63
N ASP A 535 -15.83 -4.94 17.87
CA ASP A 535 -14.47 -4.76 18.38
C ASP A 535 -13.51 -4.25 17.29
N LEU A 536 -13.64 -4.79 16.08
CA LEU A 536 -12.78 -4.49 14.94
C LEU A 536 -13.38 -3.45 13.99
N SER A 537 -14.66 -3.08 14.17
CA SER A 537 -15.36 -2.09 13.34
C SER A 537 -15.29 -2.37 11.83
N VAL A 538 -15.30 -3.64 11.43
CA VAL A 538 -15.29 -4.03 10.01
C VAL A 538 -16.62 -3.64 9.37
N SER A 539 -16.57 -3.00 8.20
CA SER A 539 -17.76 -2.70 7.41
C SER A 539 -18.44 -4.01 6.96
N LYS A 540 -19.73 -4.17 7.26
CA LYS A 540 -20.53 -5.30 6.76
C LYS A 540 -20.54 -5.32 5.22
N ASP A 541 -20.61 -4.16 4.58
CA ASP A 541 -20.61 -4.07 3.12
C ASP A 541 -19.31 -4.65 2.54
N ASP A 542 -18.17 -4.26 3.10
CA ASP A 542 -16.87 -4.75 2.64
C ASP A 542 -16.70 -6.24 2.87
N PHE A 543 -17.13 -6.72 4.03
CA PHE A 543 -17.05 -8.14 4.36
C PHE A 543 -17.90 -9.01 3.43
N PHE A 544 -19.19 -8.69 3.29
CA PHE A 544 -20.13 -9.53 2.53
C PHE A 544 -19.95 -9.41 1.02
N LYS A 545 -19.34 -8.32 0.52
CA LYS A 545 -19.07 -8.11 -0.91
C LYS A 545 -17.62 -8.41 -1.31
N ASN A 546 -16.81 -8.97 -0.41
CA ASN A 546 -15.41 -9.31 -0.67
C ASN A 546 -14.54 -8.10 -1.09
N ASN A 547 -14.69 -6.96 -0.41
CA ASN A 547 -13.84 -5.79 -0.60
C ASN A 547 -12.70 -5.75 0.43
N ASN A 548 -11.72 -4.87 0.24
CA ASN A 548 -10.70 -4.52 1.23
C ASN A 548 -9.92 -5.72 1.83
N GLY A 549 -9.65 -6.74 1.00
CA GLY A 549 -8.83 -7.91 1.38
C GLY A 549 -9.63 -9.17 1.75
N TRP A 550 -10.97 -9.10 1.80
CA TRP A 550 -11.82 -10.28 1.92
C TRP A 550 -11.88 -11.05 0.59
N SER A 551 -11.79 -12.38 0.65
CA SER A 551 -11.63 -13.26 -0.52
C SER A 551 -12.44 -14.56 -0.41
N PHE A 552 -13.65 -14.47 0.15
CA PHE A 552 -14.55 -15.61 0.26
C PHE A 552 -14.96 -16.13 -1.12
N ALA A 553 -15.01 -17.44 -1.28
CA ALA A 553 -15.80 -18.00 -2.35
C ALA A 553 -17.28 -17.63 -2.14
N VAL A 554 -17.97 -17.25 -3.21
CA VAL A 554 -19.37 -16.79 -3.16
C VAL A 554 -20.26 -17.80 -3.85
N ALA A 555 -21.37 -18.20 -3.23
CA ALA A 555 -22.39 -19.06 -3.83
C ALA A 555 -23.72 -18.30 -4.00
N THR A 556 -24.55 -18.72 -4.95
CA THR A 556 -25.87 -18.13 -5.20
C THR A 556 -27.00 -19.10 -4.84
N GLN A 557 -28.11 -18.56 -4.32
CA GLN A 557 -29.29 -19.32 -3.92
C GLN A 557 -30.60 -18.66 -4.39
N PRO A 558 -31.64 -19.45 -4.75
CA PRO A 558 -31.55 -20.86 -5.14
C PRO A 558 -30.97 -20.96 -6.55
N SER A 559 -29.82 -21.62 -6.71
CA SER A 559 -29.29 -21.95 -8.03
C SER A 559 -29.01 -23.47 -8.12
N TYR A 560 -29.21 -24.03 -9.31
CA TYR A 560 -29.03 -25.44 -9.60
C TYR A 560 -28.04 -25.60 -10.74
N TYR A 561 -26.98 -26.38 -10.52
CA TYR A 561 -25.99 -26.77 -11.53
C TYR A 561 -25.05 -25.66 -12.03
N ASP A 562 -24.99 -24.52 -11.35
CA ASP A 562 -24.15 -23.39 -11.74
C ASP A 562 -22.81 -23.38 -11.00
N CYS A 563 -21.92 -22.51 -11.48
CA CYS A 563 -20.72 -22.09 -10.77
C CYS A 563 -20.70 -20.57 -10.65
N VAL A 564 -20.39 -20.04 -9.47
CA VAL A 564 -20.08 -18.62 -9.30
C VAL A 564 -18.57 -18.44 -9.39
N VAL A 565 -18.13 -17.61 -10.32
CA VAL A 565 -16.74 -17.18 -10.43
C VAL A 565 -16.61 -15.82 -9.77
N SER A 566 -15.72 -15.68 -8.80
CA SER A 566 -15.38 -14.41 -8.17
C SER A 566 -13.92 -14.07 -8.48
N VAL A 567 -13.65 -12.83 -8.90
CA VAL A 567 -12.29 -12.33 -9.07
C VAL A 567 -12.10 -11.16 -8.11
N THR A 568 -11.15 -11.31 -7.19
CA THR A 568 -10.68 -10.27 -6.29
C THR A 568 -9.44 -9.63 -6.89
N ASN A 569 -9.53 -8.33 -7.16
CA ASN A 569 -8.40 -7.55 -7.65
C ASN A 569 -7.66 -6.97 -6.44
N SER A 570 -6.53 -7.56 -6.04
CA SER A 570 -5.66 -6.98 -4.99
C SER A 570 -4.52 -6.14 -5.58
N THR A 571 -4.70 -5.66 -6.81
CA THR A 571 -3.77 -4.74 -7.47
C THR A 571 -4.32 -3.32 -7.42
N GLN A 572 -3.42 -2.35 -7.59
CA GLN A 572 -3.81 -0.94 -7.73
C GLN A 572 -4.39 -0.63 -9.13
N ASN A 573 -4.27 -1.54 -10.09
CA ASN A 573 -4.76 -1.36 -11.45
C ASN A 573 -6.18 -1.94 -11.52
N PRO A 574 -7.15 -1.28 -12.17
CA PRO A 574 -8.41 -1.94 -12.50
C PRO A 574 -8.16 -3.14 -13.41
N LEU A 575 -8.90 -4.20 -13.13
CA LEU A 575 -8.88 -5.39 -13.94
C LEU A 575 -10.27 -5.57 -14.54
N SER A 576 -10.34 -6.12 -15.73
CA SER A 576 -11.57 -6.69 -16.26
C SER A 576 -11.38 -8.18 -16.51
N PHE A 577 -12.47 -8.93 -16.52
CA PHE A 577 -12.41 -10.32 -16.91
C PHE A 577 -13.60 -10.75 -17.76
N THR A 578 -13.39 -11.73 -18.62
CA THR A 578 -14.43 -12.43 -19.37
C THR A 578 -14.49 -13.88 -18.94
N VAL A 579 -15.70 -14.44 -18.94
CA VAL A 579 -15.89 -15.88 -18.79
C VAL A 579 -16.55 -16.45 -20.05
N ASP A 580 -15.81 -17.32 -20.73
CA ASP A 580 -16.22 -17.95 -21.98
C ASP A 580 -16.61 -19.41 -21.75
N VAL A 581 -17.89 -19.71 -22.00
CA VAL A 581 -18.47 -21.06 -21.94
C VAL A 581 -18.69 -21.56 -23.37
N GLY A 582 -17.61 -21.77 -24.13
CA GLY A 582 -17.65 -22.12 -25.56
C GLY A 582 -17.14 -21.01 -26.49
N SER A 583 -17.54 -21.00 -27.76
CA SER A 583 -16.96 -20.14 -28.82
C SER A 583 -17.68 -18.80 -29.05
N GLY A 584 -18.38 -18.26 -28.04
CA GLY A 584 -19.05 -16.95 -28.11
C GLY A 584 -18.24 -15.87 -27.37
N PRO A 585 -18.42 -14.58 -27.69
CA PRO A 585 -17.81 -13.50 -26.92
C PRO A 585 -18.45 -13.44 -25.52
N GLY A 586 -17.66 -13.68 -24.47
CA GLY A 586 -18.09 -13.55 -23.08
C GLY A 586 -18.48 -12.12 -22.69
N THR A 587 -19.23 -12.02 -21.59
CA THR A 587 -19.54 -10.72 -20.96
C THR A 587 -18.29 -10.22 -20.22
N ILE A 588 -17.99 -8.92 -20.35
CA ILE A 588 -16.89 -8.27 -19.63
C ILE A 588 -17.39 -7.83 -18.25
N TYR A 589 -16.67 -8.26 -17.21
CA TYR A 589 -16.91 -7.88 -15.83
C TYR A 589 -15.74 -7.02 -15.35
N ASN A 590 -16.02 -5.83 -14.82
CA ASN A 590 -14.99 -4.94 -14.30
C ASN A 590 -14.76 -5.21 -12.82
N THR A 591 -13.51 -5.27 -12.41
CA THR A 591 -13.06 -5.52 -11.04
C THR A 591 -12.16 -4.37 -10.59
N THR A 592 -12.72 -3.54 -9.72
CA THR A 592 -12.03 -2.35 -9.22
C THR A 592 -10.86 -2.74 -8.34
N PRO A 593 -9.82 -1.90 -8.18
CA PRO A 593 -8.77 -2.12 -7.20
C PRO A 593 -9.35 -2.46 -5.81
N TYR A 594 -8.76 -3.47 -5.17
CA TYR A 594 -9.08 -4.01 -3.85
C TYR A 594 -10.53 -4.50 -3.62
N ASN A 595 -11.29 -4.70 -4.70
CA ASN A 595 -12.64 -5.25 -4.62
C ASN A 595 -12.77 -6.56 -5.39
N SER A 596 -13.92 -7.19 -5.19
CA SER A 596 -14.28 -8.41 -5.89
C SER A 596 -15.47 -8.21 -6.81
N THR A 597 -15.42 -8.84 -7.97
CA THR A 597 -16.54 -8.91 -8.90
C THR A 597 -16.88 -10.37 -9.15
N MET A 598 -18.17 -10.69 -9.12
CA MET A 598 -18.68 -12.05 -9.31
C MET A 598 -19.45 -12.18 -10.62
N CYS A 599 -19.42 -13.36 -11.22
CA CYS A 599 -20.28 -13.74 -12.32
C CYS A 599 -20.79 -15.18 -12.18
N ASN A 600 -21.93 -15.46 -12.80
CA ASN A 600 -22.50 -16.81 -12.85
C ASN A 600 -22.11 -17.50 -14.16
N VAL A 601 -21.62 -18.72 -14.02
CA VAL A 601 -21.37 -19.67 -15.11
C VAL A 601 -22.44 -20.73 -15.02
N TYR A 602 -23.37 -20.70 -15.97
CA TYR A 602 -24.48 -21.65 -16.00
C TYR A 602 -24.01 -22.99 -16.56
N GLY A 603 -24.16 -24.04 -15.74
CA GLY A 603 -23.95 -25.42 -16.19
C GLY A 603 -25.25 -26.00 -16.72
N PHE A 604 -25.17 -26.75 -17.83
CA PHE A 604 -26.31 -27.55 -18.28
C PHE A 604 -26.17 -28.97 -17.75
N TRP A 605 -27.10 -29.44 -16.93
CA TRP A 605 -27.16 -30.87 -16.60
C TRP A 605 -27.61 -31.69 -17.82
N PRO A 606 -27.02 -32.88 -18.11
CA PRO A 606 -25.96 -33.61 -17.41
C PRO A 606 -24.55 -33.39 -18.01
N ALA A 607 -24.24 -32.19 -18.50
CA ALA A 607 -22.99 -31.90 -19.19
C ALA A 607 -21.94 -31.27 -18.26
N ASN A 608 -20.76 -31.89 -18.27
CA ASN A 608 -19.54 -31.23 -17.84
C ASN A 608 -19.32 -29.99 -18.71
N THR A 609 -19.14 -28.85 -18.07
CA THR A 609 -18.98 -27.56 -18.74
C THR A 609 -17.57 -27.07 -18.49
N ASP A 610 -16.81 -26.87 -19.54
CA ASP A 610 -15.49 -26.25 -19.44
C ASP A 610 -15.67 -24.76 -19.75
N PHE A 611 -15.01 -23.91 -18.96
CA PHE A 611 -15.05 -22.47 -19.15
C PHE A 611 -13.66 -21.89 -19.02
N VAL A 612 -13.47 -20.75 -19.68
CA VAL A 612 -12.22 -20.01 -19.69
C VAL A 612 -12.44 -18.66 -19.06
N LEU A 613 -11.63 -18.33 -18.07
CA LEU A 613 -11.54 -16.99 -17.49
C LEU A 613 -10.34 -16.28 -18.10
N ASN A 614 -10.55 -15.12 -18.72
CA ASN A 614 -9.47 -14.25 -19.18
C ASN A 614 -9.51 -12.94 -18.40
N VAL A 615 -8.40 -12.55 -17.79
CA VAL A 615 -8.26 -11.33 -16.99
C VAL A 615 -7.36 -10.34 -17.74
N THR A 616 -7.77 -9.08 -17.80
CA THR A 616 -7.08 -8.00 -18.51
C THR A 616 -6.86 -6.82 -17.57
N ASP A 617 -5.72 -6.15 -17.70
CA ASP A 617 -5.40 -4.88 -17.05
C ASP A 617 -5.96 -3.74 -17.90
N ASP A 618 -6.94 -3.00 -17.37
CA ASP A 618 -7.66 -1.99 -18.13
C ASP A 618 -6.82 -0.72 -18.37
N THR A 619 -5.68 -0.56 -17.68
CA THR A 619 -4.77 0.60 -17.88
C THR A 619 -4.13 0.58 -19.26
N ASN A 620 -3.82 -0.63 -19.75
CA ASN A 620 -2.97 -0.84 -20.92
C ASN A 620 -3.54 -1.91 -21.87
N ASN A 621 -4.72 -2.45 -21.54
CA ASN A 621 -5.40 -3.51 -22.27
C ASN A 621 -4.49 -4.74 -22.49
N ARG A 622 -3.68 -5.09 -21.49
CA ARG A 622 -2.82 -6.28 -21.52
C ARG A 622 -3.49 -7.41 -20.77
N GLU A 623 -3.46 -8.60 -21.37
CA GLU A 623 -3.81 -9.83 -20.68
C GLU A 623 -2.95 -9.98 -19.41
N VAL A 624 -3.60 -10.26 -18.29
CA VAL A 624 -3.00 -10.52 -16.98
C VAL A 624 -2.90 -12.01 -16.73
N GLY A 625 -3.98 -12.74 -17.03
CA GLY A 625 -4.04 -14.16 -16.78
C GLY A 625 -5.15 -14.85 -17.55
N TYR A 626 -4.94 -16.15 -17.77
CA TYR A 626 -5.84 -17.03 -18.50
C TYR A 626 -6.00 -18.33 -17.70
N PHE A 627 -7.24 -18.72 -17.40
CA PHE A 627 -7.54 -19.86 -16.54
C PHE A 627 -8.56 -20.77 -17.22
N VAL A 628 -8.24 -22.06 -17.34
CA VAL A 628 -9.15 -23.09 -17.86
C VAL A 628 -9.74 -23.83 -16.67
N CYS A 629 -11.05 -23.80 -16.56
CA CYS A 629 -11.78 -24.40 -15.46
C CYS A 629 -12.82 -25.39 -15.96
N LYS A 630 -13.16 -26.32 -15.08
CA LYS A 630 -14.01 -27.48 -15.36
C LYS A 630 -15.12 -27.51 -14.32
N LEU A 631 -16.32 -27.14 -14.72
CA LEU A 631 -17.53 -27.33 -13.94
C LEU A 631 -18.05 -28.75 -14.18
N ARG A 632 -18.28 -29.46 -13.09
CA ARG A 632 -18.70 -30.86 -13.06
C ARG A 632 -19.91 -30.99 -12.16
N THR A 633 -20.83 -31.89 -12.49
CA THR A 633 -22.03 -32.13 -11.70
C THR A 633 -22.12 -33.59 -11.28
N LYS A 634 -22.44 -33.82 -10.01
CA LYS A 634 -22.68 -35.15 -9.44
C LYS A 634 -24.04 -35.15 -8.76
N LEU A 635 -24.85 -36.16 -9.09
CA LEU A 635 -26.22 -36.26 -8.61
C LEU A 635 -26.30 -36.29 -7.07
N ASP A 636 -25.32 -36.93 -6.43
CA ASP A 636 -25.20 -37.13 -4.98
C ASP A 636 -24.44 -36.02 -4.26
N LYS A 637 -23.75 -35.13 -4.99
CA LYS A 637 -22.81 -34.16 -4.41
C LYS A 637 -22.94 -32.72 -4.91
N GLY A 638 -23.86 -32.38 -5.82
CA GLY A 638 -23.94 -31.02 -6.35
C GLY A 638 -23.00 -30.75 -7.52
N SER A 639 -22.79 -29.48 -7.83
CA SER A 639 -21.73 -29.03 -8.73
C SER A 639 -20.41 -28.92 -7.99
N TYR A 640 -19.30 -29.21 -8.66
CA TYR A 640 -17.95 -28.86 -8.21
C TYR A 640 -17.16 -28.27 -9.37
N VAL A 641 -16.19 -27.45 -9.05
CA VAL A 641 -15.33 -26.78 -10.05
C VAL A 641 -13.87 -27.09 -9.74
N GLU A 642 -13.12 -27.41 -10.78
CA GLU A 642 -11.68 -27.65 -10.72
C GLU A 642 -10.97 -26.76 -11.75
N MET A 643 -9.77 -26.28 -11.41
CA MET A 643 -8.91 -25.56 -12.34
C MET A 643 -8.01 -26.57 -13.07
N ASP A 644 -8.09 -26.61 -14.40
CA ASP A 644 -7.33 -27.55 -15.22
C ASP A 644 -5.93 -27.04 -15.54
N SER A 645 -5.85 -25.78 -15.98
CA SER A 645 -4.59 -25.11 -16.28
C SER A 645 -4.74 -23.60 -16.15
N TYR A 646 -3.63 -22.90 -15.95
CA TYR A 646 -3.61 -21.45 -15.97
C TYR A 646 -2.29 -20.90 -16.49
N GLN A 647 -2.32 -19.66 -16.95
CA GLN A 647 -1.16 -18.86 -17.31
C GLN A 647 -1.32 -17.47 -16.70
N LEU A 648 -0.25 -16.94 -16.11
CA LEU A 648 -0.17 -15.55 -15.66
C LEU A 648 0.93 -14.85 -16.44
N LYS A 649 0.73 -13.56 -16.73
CA LYS A 649 1.79 -12.73 -17.31
C LYS A 649 2.75 -12.25 -16.24
N LYS A 650 3.98 -11.94 -16.68
CA LYS A 650 5.01 -11.34 -15.86
C LYS A 650 4.47 -10.06 -15.20
N GLY A 651 4.71 -9.91 -13.90
CA GLY A 651 4.22 -8.77 -13.11
C GLY A 651 2.94 -9.07 -12.33
N TYR A 652 2.35 -10.26 -12.47
CA TYR A 652 1.13 -10.66 -11.78
C TYR A 652 1.25 -12.04 -11.15
N MET A 653 0.55 -12.22 -10.03
CA MET A 653 0.48 -13.47 -9.26
C MET A 653 -0.95 -13.83 -8.92
N LEU A 654 -1.19 -15.11 -8.64
CA LEU A 654 -2.49 -15.64 -8.21
C LEU A 654 -2.35 -16.20 -6.79
N LEU A 655 -3.07 -15.62 -5.83
CA LEU A 655 -3.32 -16.28 -4.56
C LEU A 655 -4.26 -17.44 -4.86
N GLY A 656 -3.77 -18.67 -4.62
CA GLY A 656 -4.38 -19.90 -5.15
C GLY A 656 -5.90 -19.93 -4.98
N PRO A 657 -6.64 -20.45 -5.97
CA PRO A 657 -8.08 -20.28 -6.02
C PRO A 657 -8.77 -20.99 -4.84
N ASN A 658 -9.74 -20.30 -4.24
CA ASN A 658 -10.62 -20.88 -3.24
C ASN A 658 -11.81 -21.56 -3.94
N PHE A 659 -11.84 -22.88 -3.89
CA PHE A 659 -12.93 -23.68 -4.45
C PHE A 659 -13.97 -23.96 -3.37
N ASN A 660 -15.25 -23.91 -3.73
CA ASN A 660 -16.33 -24.50 -2.96
C ASN A 660 -17.12 -25.49 -3.84
N GLU A 661 -17.35 -26.68 -3.29
CA GLU A 661 -18.27 -27.64 -3.90
C GLU A 661 -19.68 -27.26 -3.46
N GLY A 662 -20.63 -27.25 -4.39
CA GLY A 662 -22.03 -27.16 -4.03
C GLY A 662 -22.43 -28.39 -3.22
N SER A 663 -23.44 -28.28 -2.37
CA SER A 663 -23.91 -29.41 -1.56
C SER A 663 -25.38 -29.70 -1.82
N TRP A 664 -25.78 -30.97 -1.68
CA TRP A 664 -27.18 -31.37 -1.78
C TRP A 664 -28.06 -30.66 -0.74
N ALA A 665 -27.51 -30.34 0.42
CA ALA A 665 -28.20 -29.68 1.53
C ALA A 665 -28.29 -28.15 1.35
N GLY A 666 -27.40 -27.54 0.57
CA GLY A 666 -27.17 -26.10 0.59
C GLY A 666 -26.89 -25.49 -0.77
N SER A 667 -27.74 -25.78 -1.77
CA SER A 667 -27.68 -25.41 -3.20
C SER A 667 -26.57 -26.09 -4.01
N TYR A 668 -26.94 -26.60 -5.19
CA TYR A 668 -26.07 -27.37 -6.10
C TYR A 668 -25.06 -26.46 -6.83
N THR A 669 -24.65 -25.34 -6.25
CA THR A 669 -23.85 -24.30 -6.89
C THR A 669 -22.40 -24.42 -6.45
N ALA A 670 -21.50 -24.65 -7.40
CA ALA A 670 -20.07 -24.57 -7.14
C ALA A 670 -19.64 -23.11 -7.04
N SER A 671 -18.49 -22.83 -6.44
CA SER A 671 -17.88 -21.51 -6.56
C SER A 671 -16.37 -21.59 -6.66
N ILE A 672 -15.78 -20.66 -7.38
CA ILE A 672 -14.34 -20.49 -7.47
C ILE A 672 -14.00 -19.02 -7.29
N GLN A 673 -13.05 -18.72 -6.43
CA GLN A 673 -12.55 -17.37 -6.19
C GLN A 673 -11.09 -17.28 -6.61
N PHE A 674 -10.74 -16.26 -7.39
CA PHE A 674 -9.40 -15.94 -7.83
C PHE A 674 -8.98 -14.61 -7.20
N THR A 675 -7.83 -14.55 -6.52
CA THR A 675 -7.25 -13.26 -6.13
C THR A 675 -6.02 -12.95 -6.97
N ILE A 676 -6.06 -11.84 -7.70
CA ILE A 676 -4.96 -11.38 -8.53
C ILE A 676 -4.15 -10.32 -7.78
N LEU A 677 -2.83 -10.48 -7.78
CA LEU A 677 -1.85 -9.63 -7.09
C LEU A 677 -0.80 -9.13 -8.09
N LEU A 678 -0.13 -8.03 -7.79
CA LEU A 678 1.10 -7.62 -8.50
C LEU A 678 2.28 -8.43 -7.96
N ASP A 679 3.15 -8.88 -8.86
CA ASP A 679 4.45 -9.45 -8.51
C ASP A 679 5.39 -8.32 -8.06
N PRO A 680 5.78 -8.25 -6.78
CA PRO A 680 6.62 -7.17 -6.27
C PRO A 680 8.06 -7.22 -6.79
N ASN A 681 8.47 -8.32 -7.46
CA ASN A 681 9.83 -8.51 -8.00
C ASN A 681 9.98 -8.09 -9.47
N VAL A 682 8.98 -7.42 -10.04
CA VAL A 682 8.93 -7.02 -11.46
C VAL A 682 8.69 -5.52 -11.56
#